data_AF-A0A1U9MKA5-F1
#
_entry.id   AF-A0A1U9MKA5-F1
#
_cell.length_a   1.000
_cell.length_b   1.000
_cell.length_c   1.000
_cell.angle_alpha   90.00
_cell.angle_beta   90.00
_cell.angle_gamma   90.00
#
_symmetry.space_group_name_H-M   'P 1'
#
loop_
_entity.id
_entity.type
_entity.pdbx_description
1 polymer ?
#
loop_
_entity_poly.entity_id
_entity_poly.type
_entity_poly.pdbx_seq_one_letter_code
_entity_poly.pdbx_strand_id
1 'polypeptide(L)'
;MALDSDSKKTLRQKVEDADLALSLKKRAENNASWAEAHIELSEALLALADAEEGEDDALGHYSEAASGFEKALQVFTRKKNFTRWGGIIVSYVRCLRNYALREGGEIAVLRLKRGLSLLEEVYSGLPEQKGAFDRALILTEKGHVYRALSDIDFSRPRQERLKLAMEAFDAAIAILREKENFHYWSLAVSASALVAAELARIEPVEKARGYLEQAIERFETALVFFNGDDAPQDLSYVYFEMGRTLMQLATLDSPNNVSLMENALKAYENANKSLKNDNTSNALFRLQNETALALSLVAQQKDSENAIPLLEKAVALYRSNIALVKDKGETVELALAYGNMGKDLTQLANLASSPFRELEKRLEAISALRKAVGKEIKVARPLDWLSYFIELGAALQAAANIEAPEKRGDMLREAVKFYNQVLETVKGQQNAKLVNRILQWRALARARLGEDEKSHQGLILLKQAELDFRLAISKLDPEKDKRDLFRLYSNLAHVLYAMARRKDSETPVDLLKAANIAVETAFSVVAKGTVDNIEEQLDTRSHHALILWRLGSFGGIPDAFPKSQAIYEELLASPVLKDKYNKLVNILNSYALMLKDWAEIVPAKQARPLLEKAAKLLAELHAVAVASDDKKATKRCNNALAEVRSRIDELAKKRFLNFWPFSRK
;
A
#
# COMPACT_ATOMS: atom_id res chain seq x y z
N MET A 1 -14.41 -0.96 -26.76
CA MET A 1 -14.68 -2.24 -26.05
C MET A 1 -14.68 -3.34 -27.10
N ALA A 2 -13.85 -4.38 -26.99
CA ALA A 2 -13.64 -5.31 -28.10
C ALA A 2 -14.63 -6.47 -28.04
N LEU A 3 -15.47 -6.58 -29.07
CA LEU A 3 -16.30 -7.75 -29.28
C LEU A 3 -15.44 -8.99 -29.59
N ASP A 4 -15.96 -10.20 -29.34
CA ASP A 4 -15.25 -11.44 -29.68
C ASP A 4 -14.98 -11.54 -31.20
N SER A 5 -14.07 -12.44 -31.60
CA SER A 5 -13.66 -12.57 -33.02
C SER A 5 -14.85 -12.86 -33.95
N ASP A 6 -15.87 -13.58 -33.48
CA ASP A 6 -17.05 -13.92 -34.27
C ASP A 6 -18.01 -12.74 -34.41
N SER A 7 -18.11 -11.91 -33.36
CA SER A 7 -18.89 -10.68 -33.32
C SER A 7 -18.23 -9.57 -34.15
N LYS A 8 -16.90 -9.44 -34.12
CA LYS A 8 -16.15 -8.55 -35.03
C LYS A 8 -16.33 -8.98 -36.48
N LYS A 9 -16.24 -10.28 -36.77
CA LYS A 9 -16.51 -10.82 -38.11
C LYS A 9 -17.94 -10.50 -38.56
N THR A 10 -18.90 -10.62 -37.66
CA THR A 10 -20.30 -10.24 -37.92
C THR A 10 -20.45 -8.75 -38.21
N LEU A 11 -19.74 -7.88 -37.47
CA LEU A 11 -19.76 -6.44 -37.75
C LEU A 11 -19.08 -6.08 -39.07
N ARG A 12 -17.96 -6.71 -39.42
CA ARG A 12 -17.33 -6.55 -40.74
C ARG A 12 -18.29 -6.96 -41.86
N GLN A 13 -18.97 -8.10 -41.72
CA GLN A 13 -19.99 -8.51 -42.68
C GLN A 13 -21.12 -7.48 -42.79
N LYS A 14 -21.59 -6.92 -41.66
CA LYS A 14 -22.60 -5.86 -41.68
C LYS A 14 -22.13 -4.60 -42.41
N VAL A 15 -20.86 -4.22 -42.25
CA VAL A 15 -20.26 -3.10 -42.99
C VAL A 15 -20.21 -3.42 -44.49
N GLU A 16 -19.76 -4.61 -44.88
CA GLU A 16 -19.74 -5.05 -46.28
C GLU A 16 -21.15 -5.07 -46.90
N ASP A 17 -22.14 -5.61 -46.20
CA ASP A 17 -23.53 -5.67 -46.65
C ASP A 17 -24.12 -4.26 -46.82
N ALA A 18 -23.84 -3.36 -45.87
CA ALA A 18 -24.29 -1.97 -45.91
C ALA A 18 -23.61 -1.17 -47.04
N ASP A 19 -22.32 -1.39 -47.28
CA ASP A 19 -21.57 -0.76 -48.38
C ASP A 19 -22.09 -1.25 -49.74
N LEU A 20 -22.33 -2.56 -49.88
CA LEU A 20 -22.95 -3.12 -51.07
C LEU A 20 -24.36 -2.53 -51.29
N ALA A 21 -25.18 -2.45 -50.25
CA ALA A 21 -26.51 -1.85 -50.32
C ALA A 21 -26.45 -0.39 -50.77
N LEU A 22 -25.47 0.38 -50.29
CA LEU A 22 -25.22 1.76 -50.69
C LEU A 22 -24.78 1.86 -52.16
N SER A 23 -23.92 0.96 -52.64
CA SER A 23 -23.43 0.95 -54.03
C SER A 23 -24.56 0.81 -55.06
N LEU A 24 -25.67 0.16 -54.67
CA LEU A 24 -26.86 -0.04 -55.51
C LEU A 24 -27.77 1.20 -55.53
N LYS A 25 -27.51 2.23 -54.71
CA LYS A 25 -28.30 3.46 -54.65
C LYS A 25 -27.63 4.59 -55.45
N LYS A 26 -28.39 5.21 -56.34
CA LYS A 26 -27.91 6.39 -57.11
C LYS A 26 -28.04 7.67 -56.27
N ARG A 27 -26.98 8.48 -56.24
CA ARG A 27 -27.02 9.86 -55.72
C ARG A 27 -27.83 10.72 -56.69
N ALA A 28 -29.09 10.99 -56.34
CA ALA A 28 -29.93 12.00 -56.99
C ALA A 28 -30.31 13.05 -55.93
N GLU A 29 -30.49 14.31 -56.33
CA GLU A 29 -31.02 15.33 -55.43
C GLU A 29 -32.35 14.84 -54.83
N ASN A 30 -32.44 14.82 -53.50
CA ASN A 30 -33.58 14.33 -52.71
C ASN A 30 -33.80 12.81 -52.61
N ASN A 31 -32.83 11.96 -52.96
CA ASN A 31 -33.00 10.51 -52.77
C ASN A 31 -32.87 10.10 -51.28
N ALA A 32 -34.01 9.95 -50.59
CA ALA A 32 -34.06 9.48 -49.21
C ALA A 32 -33.45 8.08 -49.04
N SER A 33 -33.65 7.17 -49.99
CA SER A 33 -33.09 5.81 -49.91
C SER A 33 -31.57 5.76 -49.98
N TRP A 34 -30.95 6.74 -50.64
CA TRP A 34 -29.49 6.89 -50.65
C TRP A 34 -28.98 7.43 -49.31
N ALA A 35 -29.69 8.40 -48.72
CA ALA A 35 -29.33 8.92 -47.40
C ALA A 35 -29.51 7.88 -46.28
N GLU A 36 -30.54 7.05 -46.35
CA GLU A 36 -30.75 5.93 -45.42
C GLU A 36 -29.63 4.89 -45.50
N ALA A 37 -29.18 4.54 -46.72
CA ALA A 37 -28.05 3.63 -46.88
C ALA A 37 -26.73 4.20 -46.29
N HIS A 38 -26.52 5.52 -46.36
CA HIS A 38 -25.39 6.16 -45.67
C HIS A 38 -25.51 6.07 -44.15
N ILE A 39 -26.73 6.18 -43.59
CA ILE A 39 -26.95 6.05 -42.14
C ILE A 39 -26.64 4.63 -41.69
N GLU A 40 -27.17 3.61 -42.39
CA GLU A 40 -26.94 2.20 -42.08
C GLU A 40 -25.44 1.85 -42.11
N LEU A 41 -24.73 2.28 -43.16
CA LEU A 41 -23.28 2.10 -43.25
C LEU A 41 -22.55 2.84 -42.13
N SER A 42 -22.94 4.07 -41.80
CA SER A 42 -22.30 4.86 -40.74
C SER A 42 -22.52 4.24 -39.35
N GLU A 43 -23.70 3.68 -39.08
CA GLU A 43 -23.98 2.97 -37.82
C GLU A 43 -23.20 1.65 -37.73
N ALA A 44 -23.07 0.92 -38.85
CA ALA A 44 -22.25 -0.30 -38.91
C ALA A 44 -20.75 0.01 -38.71
N LEU A 45 -20.23 1.04 -39.38
CA LEU A 45 -18.85 1.51 -39.24
C LEU A 45 -18.57 2.02 -37.82
N LEU A 46 -19.49 2.75 -37.21
CA LEU A 46 -19.35 3.19 -35.82
C LEU A 46 -19.24 2.00 -34.87
N ALA A 47 -20.14 1.01 -35.00
CA ALA A 47 -20.11 -0.19 -34.16
C ALA A 47 -18.83 -1.00 -34.37
N LEU A 48 -18.34 -1.10 -35.61
CA LEU A 48 -17.07 -1.75 -35.94
C LEU A 48 -15.88 -0.99 -35.33
N ALA A 49 -15.85 0.34 -35.47
CA ALA A 49 -14.80 1.19 -34.92
C ALA A 49 -14.75 1.13 -33.38
N ASP A 50 -15.90 1.04 -32.71
CA ASP A 50 -15.98 0.86 -31.26
C ASP A 50 -15.42 -0.52 -30.81
N ALA A 51 -15.61 -1.54 -31.66
CA ALA A 51 -15.13 -2.92 -31.44
C ALA A 51 -13.64 -3.10 -31.75
N GLU A 52 -13.13 -2.36 -32.72
CA GLU A 52 -11.75 -2.42 -33.22
C GLU A 52 -10.89 -1.27 -32.69
N GLU A 53 -11.32 -0.60 -31.62
CA GLU A 53 -10.69 0.62 -31.09
C GLU A 53 -9.15 0.56 -30.92
N GLY A 54 -8.58 -0.62 -30.69
CA GLY A 54 -7.13 -0.83 -30.56
C GLY A 54 -6.40 -1.19 -31.86
N GLU A 55 -7.09 -1.19 -33.00
CA GLU A 55 -6.57 -1.50 -34.34
C GLU A 55 -6.36 -0.19 -35.12
N ASP A 56 -5.35 -0.16 -35.99
CA ASP A 56 -4.93 1.07 -36.70
C ASP A 56 -6.05 1.70 -37.55
N ASP A 57 -6.98 0.89 -38.06
CA ASP A 57 -8.05 1.30 -38.97
C ASP A 57 -9.24 1.97 -38.26
N ALA A 58 -9.36 1.87 -36.93
CA ALA A 58 -10.54 2.36 -36.20
C ALA A 58 -10.79 3.86 -36.38
N LEU A 59 -9.73 4.68 -36.39
CA LEU A 59 -9.83 6.13 -36.67
C LEU A 59 -10.36 6.41 -38.09
N GLY A 60 -10.00 5.57 -39.07
CA GLY A 60 -10.52 5.63 -40.43
C GLY A 60 -12.02 5.35 -40.46
N HIS A 61 -12.46 4.28 -39.80
CA HIS A 61 -13.87 3.92 -39.70
C HIS A 61 -14.72 5.01 -39.02
N TYR A 62 -14.23 5.64 -37.94
CA TYR A 62 -14.92 6.78 -37.32
C TYR A 62 -15.05 7.98 -38.28
N SER A 63 -13.98 8.31 -39.00
CA SER A 63 -13.98 9.41 -39.97
C SER A 63 -14.96 9.13 -41.12
N GLU A 64 -15.01 7.89 -41.61
CA GLU A 64 -15.92 7.49 -42.67
C GLU A 64 -17.38 7.50 -42.21
N ALA A 65 -17.67 6.99 -41.01
CA ALA A 65 -18.99 7.07 -40.40
C ALA A 65 -19.45 8.53 -40.24
N ALA A 66 -18.58 9.43 -39.76
CA ALA A 66 -18.88 10.85 -39.67
C ALA A 66 -19.22 11.46 -41.04
N SER A 67 -18.46 11.11 -42.09
CA SER A 67 -18.73 11.53 -43.46
C SER A 67 -20.07 11.02 -44.01
N GLY A 68 -20.44 9.77 -43.71
CA GLY A 68 -21.71 9.19 -44.11
C GLY A 68 -22.91 9.90 -43.45
N PHE A 69 -22.83 10.17 -42.14
CA PHE A 69 -23.85 10.98 -41.45
C PHE A 69 -23.97 12.39 -42.03
N GLU A 70 -22.86 13.06 -42.36
CA GLU A 70 -22.88 14.38 -43.01
C GLU A 70 -23.58 14.35 -44.38
N LYS A 71 -23.34 13.30 -45.18
CA LYS A 71 -24.04 13.08 -46.45
C LYS A 71 -25.54 12.89 -46.26
N ALA A 72 -25.95 12.14 -45.24
CA ALA A 72 -27.37 11.97 -44.90
C ALA A 72 -28.03 13.30 -44.47
N LEU A 73 -27.31 14.13 -43.70
CA LEU A 73 -27.74 15.46 -43.26
C LEU A 73 -27.84 16.51 -44.39
N GLN A 74 -27.31 16.24 -45.59
CA GLN A 74 -27.58 17.05 -46.79
C GLN A 74 -28.99 16.80 -47.35
N VAL A 75 -29.56 15.60 -47.12
CA VAL A 75 -30.87 15.19 -47.64
C VAL A 75 -31.97 15.40 -46.61
N PHE A 76 -31.71 14.99 -45.36
CA PHE A 76 -32.59 15.22 -44.21
C PHE A 76 -32.14 16.50 -43.51
N THR A 77 -33.03 17.48 -43.42
CA THR A 77 -32.70 18.79 -42.84
C THR A 77 -33.75 19.17 -41.82
N ARG A 78 -33.46 20.19 -41.00
CA ARG A 78 -34.45 20.74 -40.07
C ARG A 78 -35.81 21.06 -40.73
N LYS A 79 -35.80 21.57 -41.97
CA LYS A 79 -37.02 21.89 -42.72
C LYS A 79 -37.68 20.65 -43.35
N LYS A 80 -36.91 19.60 -43.60
CA LYS A 80 -37.33 18.42 -44.34
C LYS A 80 -37.11 17.17 -43.50
N ASN A 81 -38.20 16.68 -42.90
CA ASN A 81 -38.24 15.51 -42.02
C ASN A 81 -37.46 15.72 -40.71
N PHE A 82 -37.95 16.66 -39.88
CA PHE A 82 -37.32 17.09 -38.63
C PHE A 82 -37.02 15.91 -37.67
N THR A 83 -37.95 14.97 -37.51
CA THR A 83 -37.76 13.82 -36.60
C THR A 83 -36.59 12.95 -37.04
N ARG A 84 -36.50 12.61 -38.34
CA ARG A 84 -35.38 11.81 -38.85
C ARG A 84 -34.06 12.60 -38.76
N TRP A 85 -34.08 13.89 -39.10
CA TRP A 85 -32.93 14.77 -38.95
C TRP A 85 -32.41 14.79 -37.49
N GLY A 86 -33.29 14.95 -36.51
CA GLY A 86 -32.92 14.93 -35.09
C GLY A 86 -32.29 13.60 -34.64
N GLY A 87 -32.86 12.47 -35.07
CA GLY A 87 -32.28 11.15 -34.81
C GLY A 87 -30.89 10.97 -35.40
N ILE A 88 -30.67 11.43 -36.64
CA ILE A 88 -29.35 11.40 -37.29
C ILE A 88 -28.36 12.26 -36.52
N ILE A 89 -28.76 13.46 -36.06
CA ILE A 89 -27.88 14.32 -35.26
C ILE A 89 -27.44 13.61 -33.97
N VAL A 90 -28.34 12.89 -33.29
CA VAL A 90 -27.98 12.11 -32.09
C VAL A 90 -26.93 11.04 -32.42
N SER A 91 -27.14 10.23 -33.46
CA SER A 91 -26.16 9.20 -33.89
C SER A 91 -24.84 9.82 -34.37
N TYR A 92 -24.90 10.91 -35.12
CA TYR A 92 -23.73 11.65 -35.59
C TYR A 92 -22.93 12.21 -34.43
N VAL A 93 -23.56 12.85 -33.44
CA VAL A 93 -22.84 13.41 -32.29
C VAL A 93 -22.23 12.30 -31.41
N ARG A 94 -22.87 11.13 -31.31
CA ARG A 94 -22.27 9.93 -30.70
C ARG A 94 -21.01 9.51 -31.44
N CYS A 95 -21.05 9.45 -32.76
CA CYS A 95 -19.88 9.17 -33.62
C CYS A 95 -18.78 10.21 -33.40
N LEU A 96 -19.11 11.51 -33.46
CA LEU A 96 -18.17 12.60 -33.22
C LEU A 96 -17.53 12.52 -31.84
N ARG A 97 -18.28 12.11 -30.81
CA ARG A 97 -17.75 11.91 -29.46
C ARG A 97 -16.73 10.80 -29.41
N ASN A 98 -17.07 9.63 -29.94
CA ASN A 98 -16.15 8.50 -29.93
C ASN A 98 -14.91 8.80 -30.77
N TYR A 99 -15.08 9.45 -31.92
CA TYR A 99 -13.99 9.89 -32.78
C TYR A 99 -13.06 10.92 -32.10
N ALA A 100 -13.64 11.99 -31.54
CA ALA A 100 -12.89 13.09 -30.92
C ALA A 100 -12.02 12.63 -29.74
N LEU A 101 -12.51 11.67 -28.93
CA LEU A 101 -11.75 11.11 -27.82
C LEU A 101 -10.46 10.39 -28.25
N ARG A 102 -10.40 9.88 -29.49
CA ARG A 102 -9.22 9.18 -30.03
C ARG A 102 -8.32 10.08 -30.87
N GLU A 103 -8.90 11.03 -31.62
CA GLU A 103 -8.12 12.02 -32.39
C GLU A 103 -7.37 13.00 -31.48
N GLY A 104 -8.03 13.49 -30.42
CA GLY A 104 -7.48 14.49 -29.51
C GLY A 104 -7.21 15.86 -30.17
N GLY A 105 -6.61 16.77 -29.40
CA GLY A 105 -6.24 18.11 -29.87
C GLY A 105 -7.41 19.09 -30.05
N GLU A 106 -7.11 20.26 -30.62
CA GLU A 106 -8.08 21.36 -30.73
C GLU A 106 -9.24 21.04 -31.68
N ILE A 107 -8.99 20.28 -32.75
CA ILE A 107 -10.00 19.87 -33.73
C ILE A 107 -11.07 18.99 -33.06
N ALA A 108 -10.65 18.02 -32.24
CA ALA A 108 -11.55 17.18 -31.45
C ALA A 108 -12.45 18.01 -30.52
N VAL A 109 -11.88 19.00 -29.82
CA VAL A 109 -12.64 19.91 -28.95
C VAL A 109 -13.68 20.71 -29.74
N LEU A 110 -13.31 21.24 -30.91
CA LEU A 110 -14.23 21.97 -31.79
C LEU A 110 -15.36 21.07 -32.30
N ARG A 111 -15.05 19.82 -32.64
CA ARG A 111 -16.02 18.82 -33.09
C ARG A 111 -17.06 18.52 -32.00
N LEU A 112 -16.64 18.34 -30.75
CA LEU A 112 -17.55 18.16 -29.60
C LEU A 112 -18.41 19.42 -29.34
N LYS A 113 -17.82 20.62 -29.40
CA LYS A 113 -18.56 21.89 -29.25
C LYS A 113 -19.59 22.08 -30.37
N ARG A 114 -19.26 21.70 -31.60
CA ARG A 114 -20.20 21.67 -32.73
C ARG A 114 -21.33 20.68 -32.48
N GLY A 115 -21.02 19.48 -31.97
CA GLY A 115 -22.02 18.49 -31.58
C GLY A 115 -23.02 19.02 -30.54
N LEU A 116 -22.55 19.72 -29.51
CA LEU A 116 -23.44 20.38 -28.53
C LEU A 116 -24.36 21.42 -29.18
N SER A 117 -23.85 22.22 -30.11
CA SER A 117 -24.67 23.20 -30.85
C SER A 117 -25.74 22.52 -31.70
N LEU A 118 -25.43 21.38 -32.33
CA LEU A 118 -26.39 20.63 -33.12
C LEU A 118 -27.47 20.00 -32.23
N LEU A 119 -27.09 19.39 -31.11
CA LEU A 119 -28.03 18.84 -30.12
C LEU A 119 -28.97 19.92 -29.57
N GLU A 120 -28.46 21.13 -29.32
CA GLU A 120 -29.27 22.26 -28.86
C GLU A 120 -30.29 22.72 -29.93
N GLU A 121 -29.90 22.70 -31.20
CA GLU A 121 -30.81 23.05 -32.29
C GLU A 121 -31.95 22.03 -32.42
N VAL A 122 -31.65 20.73 -32.28
CA VAL A 122 -32.68 19.68 -32.25
C VAL A 122 -33.57 19.84 -31.03
N TYR A 123 -32.98 20.05 -29.83
CA TYR A 123 -33.72 20.23 -28.59
C TYR A 123 -34.72 21.38 -28.67
N SER A 124 -34.27 22.55 -29.15
CA SER A 124 -35.07 23.76 -29.30
C SER A 124 -36.17 23.63 -30.37
N GLY A 125 -36.01 22.72 -31.34
CA GLY A 125 -36.98 22.49 -32.39
C GLY A 125 -38.09 21.48 -32.04
N LEU A 126 -37.96 20.75 -30.92
CA LEU A 126 -38.93 19.71 -30.53
C LEU A 126 -40.25 20.33 -30.04
N PRO A 127 -41.43 19.84 -30.47
CA PRO A 127 -42.73 20.33 -30.01
C PRO A 127 -42.93 20.15 -28.50
N GLU A 128 -43.40 21.15 -27.76
CA GLU A 128 -43.59 21.06 -26.30
C GLU A 128 -44.44 19.83 -25.89
N GLN A 129 -45.53 19.57 -26.62
CA GLN A 129 -46.50 18.52 -26.33
C GLN A 129 -46.10 17.11 -26.82
N LYS A 130 -45.06 16.97 -27.66
CA LYS A 130 -44.63 15.69 -28.25
C LYS A 130 -43.10 15.66 -28.37
N GLY A 131 -42.45 14.66 -27.77
CA GLY A 131 -40.97 14.50 -27.85
C GLY A 131 -40.26 14.52 -26.50
N ALA A 132 -40.95 14.25 -25.40
CA ALA A 132 -40.31 14.12 -24.08
C ALA A 132 -39.19 13.05 -24.09
N PHE A 133 -39.45 11.89 -24.69
CA PHE A 133 -38.44 10.85 -24.86
C PHE A 133 -37.23 11.32 -25.69
N ASP A 134 -37.46 11.98 -26.83
CA ASP A 134 -36.39 12.53 -27.67
C ASP A 134 -35.56 13.59 -26.94
N ARG A 135 -36.21 14.46 -26.13
CA ARG A 135 -35.51 15.41 -25.26
C ARG A 135 -34.60 14.70 -24.27
N ALA A 136 -35.07 13.62 -23.66
CA ALA A 136 -34.26 12.85 -22.73
C ALA A 136 -33.04 12.22 -23.43
N LEU A 137 -33.20 11.64 -24.62
CA LEU A 137 -32.08 11.11 -25.40
C LEU A 137 -31.04 12.19 -25.74
N ILE A 138 -31.50 13.38 -26.16
CA ILE A 138 -30.62 14.51 -26.45
C ILE A 138 -29.88 14.97 -25.19
N LEU A 139 -30.57 15.05 -24.05
CA LEU A 139 -29.97 15.43 -22.78
C LEU A 139 -28.92 14.40 -22.31
N THR A 140 -29.20 13.11 -22.44
CA THR A 140 -28.23 12.03 -22.18
C THR A 140 -26.99 12.19 -23.07
N GLU A 141 -27.16 12.43 -24.37
CA GLU A 141 -26.02 12.66 -25.26
C GLU A 141 -25.26 13.95 -24.96
N LYS A 142 -25.94 15.05 -24.59
CA LYS A 142 -25.29 16.27 -24.08
C LYS A 142 -24.44 15.94 -22.85
N GLY A 143 -24.95 15.14 -21.93
CA GLY A 143 -24.22 14.66 -20.76
C GLY A 143 -22.93 13.93 -21.13
N HIS A 144 -23.00 12.97 -22.06
CA HIS A 144 -21.82 12.25 -22.54
C HIS A 144 -20.81 13.16 -23.26
N VAL A 145 -21.26 14.15 -24.04
CA VAL A 145 -20.37 15.11 -24.69
C VAL A 145 -19.71 16.04 -23.68
N TYR A 146 -20.41 16.48 -22.64
CA TYR A 146 -19.80 17.26 -21.55
C TYR A 146 -18.75 16.45 -20.79
N ARG A 147 -19.00 15.16 -20.52
CA ARG A 147 -17.99 14.28 -19.92
C ARG A 147 -16.76 14.13 -20.81
N ALA A 148 -16.94 13.87 -22.11
CA ALA A 148 -15.83 13.78 -23.06
C ALA A 148 -15.03 15.10 -23.15
N LEU A 149 -15.70 16.25 -23.17
CA LEU A 149 -15.04 17.56 -23.11
C LEU A 149 -14.27 17.75 -21.80
N SER A 150 -14.72 17.16 -20.69
CA SER A 150 -13.99 17.23 -19.41
C SER A 150 -12.62 16.54 -19.48
N ASP A 151 -12.45 15.57 -20.38
CA ASP A 151 -11.21 14.80 -20.53
C ASP A 151 -10.23 15.42 -21.54
N ILE A 152 -10.73 16.17 -22.55
CA ILE A 152 -9.89 16.70 -23.65
C ILE A 152 -9.85 18.24 -23.76
N ASP A 153 -10.80 18.98 -23.17
CA ASP A 153 -10.86 20.45 -23.24
C ASP A 153 -10.29 21.10 -21.97
N PHE A 154 -8.98 21.34 -21.97
CA PHE A 154 -8.26 21.97 -20.85
C PHE A 154 -8.46 23.48 -20.75
N SER A 155 -9.26 24.10 -21.64
CA SER A 155 -9.55 25.55 -21.59
C SER A 155 -10.52 25.94 -20.47
N ARG A 156 -11.22 24.97 -19.89
CA ARG A 156 -12.12 25.16 -18.74
C ARG A 156 -11.81 24.17 -17.63
N PRO A 157 -12.14 24.49 -16.37
CA PRO A 157 -12.00 23.54 -15.28
C PRO A 157 -12.83 22.27 -15.54
N ARG A 158 -12.21 21.09 -15.44
CA ARG A 158 -12.85 19.78 -15.61
C ARG A 158 -14.13 19.64 -14.78
N GLN A 159 -14.11 20.16 -13.55
CA GLN A 159 -15.23 20.18 -12.62
C GLN A 159 -16.48 20.85 -13.19
N GLU A 160 -16.35 21.97 -13.90
CA GLU A 160 -17.49 22.66 -14.50
C GLU A 160 -18.15 21.81 -15.59
N ARG A 161 -17.34 21.14 -16.42
CA ARG A 161 -17.83 20.23 -17.47
C ARG A 161 -18.55 19.03 -16.86
N LEU A 162 -18.01 18.44 -15.80
CA LEU A 162 -18.65 17.31 -15.12
C LEU A 162 -19.96 17.73 -14.45
N LYS A 163 -20.07 18.93 -13.87
CA LYS A 163 -21.35 19.44 -13.34
C LYS A 163 -22.40 19.61 -14.43
N LEU A 164 -22.04 20.18 -15.58
CA LEU A 164 -22.94 20.26 -16.75
C LEU A 164 -23.36 18.87 -17.25
N ALA A 165 -22.45 17.89 -17.21
CA ALA A 165 -22.77 16.52 -17.57
C ALA A 165 -23.83 15.94 -16.60
N MET A 166 -23.62 16.10 -15.30
CA MET A 166 -24.52 15.63 -14.25
C MET A 166 -25.90 16.30 -14.37
N GLU A 167 -25.96 17.61 -14.57
CA GLU A 167 -27.22 18.36 -14.78
C GLU A 167 -27.99 17.85 -16.00
N ALA A 168 -27.29 17.56 -17.11
CA ALA A 168 -27.91 17.03 -18.31
C ALA A 168 -28.47 15.61 -18.09
N PHE A 169 -27.72 14.72 -17.41
CA PHE A 169 -28.22 13.39 -17.07
C PHE A 169 -29.40 13.46 -16.10
N ASP A 170 -29.34 14.30 -15.07
CA ASP A 170 -30.41 14.44 -14.09
C ASP A 170 -31.69 14.99 -14.73
N ALA A 171 -31.56 15.91 -15.69
CA ALA A 171 -32.69 16.37 -16.51
C ALA A 171 -33.27 15.26 -17.41
N ALA A 172 -32.42 14.39 -17.98
CA ALA A 172 -32.88 13.24 -18.75
C ALA A 172 -33.60 12.21 -17.86
N ILE A 173 -33.05 11.90 -16.69
CA ILE A 173 -33.62 11.00 -15.69
C ILE A 173 -35.00 11.50 -15.22
N ALA A 174 -35.17 12.82 -15.01
CA ALA A 174 -36.44 13.39 -14.61
C ALA A 174 -37.56 13.24 -15.67
N ILE A 175 -37.18 13.14 -16.94
CA ILE A 175 -38.12 12.94 -18.06
C ILE A 175 -38.40 11.45 -18.27
N LEU A 176 -37.37 10.61 -18.16
CA LEU A 176 -37.48 9.17 -18.33
C LEU A 176 -38.21 8.57 -17.12
N ARG A 177 -39.32 7.90 -17.38
CA ARG A 177 -40.03 7.14 -16.34
C ARG A 177 -39.41 5.75 -16.18
N GLU A 178 -39.05 5.41 -14.94
CA GLU A 178 -38.44 4.14 -14.53
C GLU A 178 -39.15 2.90 -15.10
N LYS A 179 -40.50 2.89 -15.16
CA LYS A 179 -41.29 1.73 -15.63
C LYS A 179 -41.57 1.70 -17.13
N GLU A 180 -41.45 2.83 -17.82
CA GLU A 180 -41.80 2.94 -19.25
C GLU A 180 -40.54 2.88 -20.13
N ASN A 181 -39.42 3.42 -19.66
CA ASN A 181 -38.17 3.54 -20.41
C ASN A 181 -36.98 2.96 -19.62
N PHE A 182 -37.20 1.85 -18.91
CA PHE A 182 -36.27 1.32 -17.89
C PHE A 182 -34.82 1.17 -18.39
N HIS A 183 -34.61 0.72 -19.64
CA HIS A 183 -33.27 0.58 -20.21
C HIS A 183 -32.54 1.94 -20.32
N TYR A 184 -33.15 2.91 -20.99
CA TYR A 184 -32.57 4.25 -21.16
C TYR A 184 -32.44 5.01 -19.84
N TRP A 185 -33.40 4.82 -18.93
CA TRP A 185 -33.36 5.38 -17.60
C TRP A 185 -32.15 4.84 -16.82
N SER A 186 -31.95 3.52 -16.79
CA SER A 186 -30.84 2.88 -16.07
C SER A 186 -29.47 3.27 -16.64
N LEU A 187 -29.36 3.45 -17.97
CA LEU A 187 -28.16 3.99 -18.60
C LEU A 187 -27.89 5.43 -18.18
N ALA A 188 -28.90 6.29 -18.16
CA ALA A 188 -28.75 7.68 -17.74
C ALA A 188 -28.38 7.79 -16.25
N VAL A 189 -29.01 6.98 -15.37
CA VAL A 189 -28.67 6.88 -13.95
C VAL A 189 -27.23 6.39 -13.77
N SER A 190 -26.81 5.35 -14.49
CA SER A 190 -25.42 4.85 -14.44
C SER A 190 -24.40 5.88 -14.92
N ALA A 191 -24.71 6.60 -16.00
CA ALA A 191 -23.85 7.67 -16.51
C ALA A 191 -23.73 8.83 -15.51
N SER A 192 -24.85 9.19 -14.86
CA SER A 192 -24.86 10.19 -13.80
C SER A 192 -24.07 9.73 -12.56
N ALA A 193 -24.12 8.44 -12.21
CA ALA A 193 -23.30 7.83 -11.15
C ALA A 193 -21.80 7.92 -11.46
N LEU A 194 -21.40 7.61 -12.70
CA LEU A 194 -20.01 7.72 -13.14
C LEU A 194 -19.50 9.16 -13.02
N VAL A 195 -20.30 10.15 -13.42
CA VAL A 195 -19.95 11.57 -13.29
C VAL A 195 -19.80 11.98 -11.83
N ALA A 196 -20.70 11.53 -10.94
CA ALA A 196 -20.57 11.78 -9.51
C ALA A 196 -19.28 11.16 -8.93
N ALA A 197 -18.94 9.92 -9.31
CA ALA A 197 -17.70 9.28 -8.91
C ALA A 197 -16.45 10.03 -9.44
N GLU A 198 -16.50 10.57 -10.66
CA GLU A 198 -15.43 11.40 -11.22
C GLU A 198 -15.29 12.75 -10.51
N LEU A 199 -16.41 13.41 -10.19
CA LEU A 199 -16.44 14.64 -9.40
C LEU A 199 -15.79 14.42 -8.02
N ALA A 200 -16.10 13.29 -7.36
CA ALA A 200 -15.51 12.95 -6.08
C ALA A 200 -13.98 12.81 -6.11
N ARG A 201 -13.37 12.44 -7.25
CA ARG A 201 -11.91 12.29 -7.39
C ARG A 201 -11.18 13.62 -7.56
N ILE A 202 -11.88 14.69 -7.95
CA ILE A 202 -11.28 15.99 -8.24
C ILE A 202 -11.70 17.08 -7.26
N GLU A 203 -12.84 16.90 -6.57
CA GLU A 203 -13.33 17.85 -5.56
C GLU A 203 -12.59 17.68 -4.22
N PRO A 204 -12.56 18.72 -3.37
CA PRO A 204 -12.05 18.62 -2.02
C PRO A 204 -12.74 17.51 -1.21
N VAL A 205 -12.02 16.95 -0.24
CA VAL A 205 -12.47 15.83 0.60
C VAL A 205 -13.83 16.08 1.25
N GLU A 206 -14.11 17.34 1.63
CA GLU A 206 -15.37 17.75 2.27
C GLU A 206 -16.60 17.55 1.37
N LYS A 207 -16.41 17.60 0.04
CA LYS A 207 -17.47 17.37 -0.95
C LYS A 207 -17.41 15.99 -1.57
N ALA A 208 -16.23 15.38 -1.60
CA ALA A 208 -16.01 14.06 -2.19
C ALA A 208 -16.95 13.01 -1.60
N ARG A 209 -17.16 13.01 -0.27
CA ARG A 209 -18.05 12.05 0.39
C ARG A 209 -19.46 12.05 -0.20
N GLY A 210 -20.09 13.22 -0.28
CA GLY A 210 -21.47 13.34 -0.77
C GLY A 210 -21.62 12.86 -2.23
N TYR A 211 -20.62 13.15 -3.07
CA TYR A 211 -20.61 12.63 -4.44
C TYR A 211 -20.40 11.12 -4.52
N LEU A 212 -19.57 10.52 -3.65
CA LEU A 212 -19.39 9.07 -3.58
C LEU A 212 -20.66 8.36 -3.13
N GLU A 213 -21.33 8.87 -2.09
CA GLU A 213 -22.60 8.34 -1.61
C GLU A 213 -23.68 8.43 -2.70
N GLN A 214 -23.80 9.58 -3.36
CA GLN A 214 -24.70 9.77 -4.50
C GLN A 214 -24.38 8.82 -5.67
N ALA A 215 -23.10 8.61 -5.98
CA ALA A 215 -22.69 7.68 -7.03
C ALA A 215 -23.07 6.23 -6.69
N ILE A 216 -22.83 5.80 -5.46
CA ILE A 216 -23.19 4.45 -4.98
C ILE A 216 -24.71 4.24 -5.07
N GLU A 217 -25.51 5.16 -4.55
CA GLU A 217 -26.97 5.09 -4.61
C GLU A 217 -27.47 4.96 -6.05
N ARG A 218 -26.91 5.76 -6.96
CA ARG A 218 -27.28 5.71 -8.38
C ARG A 218 -26.84 4.41 -9.06
N PHE A 219 -25.64 3.89 -8.76
CA PHE A 219 -25.21 2.59 -9.27
C PHE A 219 -26.15 1.47 -8.81
N GLU A 220 -26.44 1.40 -7.51
CA GLU A 220 -27.37 0.42 -6.94
C GLU A 220 -28.76 0.52 -7.60
N THR A 221 -29.26 1.75 -7.75
CA THR A 221 -30.54 2.04 -8.41
C THR A 221 -30.57 1.53 -9.86
N ALA A 222 -29.54 1.82 -10.65
CA ALA A 222 -29.48 1.36 -12.04
C ALA A 222 -29.36 -0.17 -12.15
N LEU A 223 -28.59 -0.79 -11.26
CA LEU A 223 -28.33 -2.23 -11.27
C LEU A 223 -29.57 -3.08 -10.96
N VAL A 224 -30.58 -2.55 -10.25
CA VAL A 224 -31.87 -3.23 -10.02
C VAL A 224 -32.55 -3.65 -11.33
N PHE A 225 -32.36 -2.88 -12.39
CA PHE A 225 -33.05 -3.06 -13.68
C PHE A 225 -32.23 -3.77 -14.74
N PHE A 226 -30.98 -4.14 -14.45
CA PHE A 226 -30.09 -4.85 -15.39
C PHE A 226 -30.16 -6.39 -15.30
N ASN A 227 -31.25 -6.96 -14.75
CA ASN A 227 -31.39 -8.41 -14.60
C ASN A 227 -31.88 -9.11 -15.89
N GLY A 228 -31.07 -10.01 -16.48
CA GLY A 228 -31.49 -10.91 -17.58
C GLY A 228 -30.69 -10.78 -18.89
N ASP A 229 -31.24 -11.31 -20.00
CA ASP A 229 -30.62 -11.33 -21.34
C ASP A 229 -30.48 -9.94 -22.01
N ASP A 230 -31.11 -8.91 -21.45
CA ASP A 230 -31.09 -7.50 -21.90
C ASP A 230 -30.07 -6.61 -21.14
N ALA A 231 -29.11 -7.23 -20.45
CA ALA A 231 -28.05 -6.49 -19.77
C ALA A 231 -27.21 -5.65 -20.75
N PRO A 232 -26.86 -4.39 -20.42
CA PRO A 232 -26.03 -3.56 -21.28
C PRO A 232 -24.67 -4.24 -21.49
N GLN A 233 -24.07 -4.02 -22.66
CA GLN A 233 -22.73 -4.54 -22.97
C GLN A 233 -21.70 -4.14 -21.89
N ASP A 234 -21.91 -2.99 -21.24
CA ASP A 234 -21.00 -2.38 -20.29
C ASP A 234 -21.32 -2.73 -18.82
N LEU A 235 -22.15 -3.73 -18.54
CA LEU A 235 -22.53 -4.10 -17.16
C LEU A 235 -21.31 -4.39 -16.27
N SER A 236 -20.27 -5.04 -16.82
CA SER A 236 -19.00 -5.28 -16.12
C SER A 236 -18.34 -3.96 -15.69
N TYR A 237 -18.36 -2.94 -16.56
CA TYR A 237 -17.78 -1.63 -16.28
C TYR A 237 -18.55 -0.87 -15.20
N VAL A 238 -19.89 -0.96 -15.19
CA VAL A 238 -20.74 -0.38 -14.13
C VAL A 238 -20.40 -0.96 -12.77
N TYR A 239 -20.36 -2.29 -12.64
CA TYR A 239 -19.97 -2.95 -11.40
C TYR A 239 -18.53 -2.62 -10.97
N PHE A 240 -17.60 -2.53 -11.93
CA PHE A 240 -16.21 -2.16 -11.67
C PHE A 240 -16.11 -0.74 -11.09
N GLU A 241 -16.77 0.25 -11.70
CA GLU A 241 -16.74 1.63 -11.19
C GLU A 241 -17.51 1.80 -9.88
N MET A 242 -18.58 1.03 -9.66
CA MET A 242 -19.24 0.94 -8.34
C MET A 242 -18.27 0.41 -7.28
N GLY A 243 -17.54 -0.68 -7.57
CA GLY A 243 -16.52 -1.21 -6.67
C GLY A 243 -15.42 -0.20 -6.33
N ARG A 244 -14.93 0.54 -7.34
CA ARG A 244 -13.95 1.62 -7.12
C ARG A 244 -14.50 2.76 -6.26
N THR A 245 -15.75 3.13 -6.48
CA THR A 245 -16.44 4.18 -5.72
C THR A 245 -16.60 3.77 -4.25
N LEU A 246 -17.00 2.52 -4.00
CA LEU A 246 -17.07 1.94 -2.66
C LEU A 246 -15.69 1.92 -1.97
N MET A 247 -14.62 1.52 -2.68
CA MET A 247 -13.25 1.56 -2.14
C MET A 247 -12.78 2.99 -1.81
N GLN A 248 -13.11 3.95 -2.67
CA GLN A 248 -12.77 5.35 -2.44
C GLN A 248 -13.50 5.90 -1.20
N LEU A 249 -14.79 5.57 -1.03
CA LEU A 249 -15.54 5.95 0.16
C LEU A 249 -14.98 5.26 1.42
N ALA A 250 -14.65 3.97 1.32
CA ALA A 250 -14.06 3.20 2.42
C ALA A 250 -12.71 3.73 2.91
N THR A 251 -12.00 4.49 2.08
CA THR A 251 -10.66 5.03 2.37
C THR A 251 -10.65 6.54 2.64
N LEU A 252 -11.77 7.24 2.42
CA LEU A 252 -11.87 8.70 2.57
C LEU A 252 -11.74 9.16 4.03
N ASP A 253 -12.42 8.47 4.97
CA ASP A 253 -12.51 8.90 6.37
C ASP A 253 -11.56 8.14 7.30
N SER A 254 -11.37 6.86 7.02
CA SER A 254 -10.46 5.95 7.72
C SER A 254 -10.48 4.61 6.99
N PRO A 255 -9.36 3.90 6.79
CA PRO A 255 -9.30 2.59 6.13
C PRO A 255 -10.03 1.44 6.88
N ASN A 256 -10.90 1.75 7.84
CA ASN A 256 -11.53 0.79 8.75
C ASN A 256 -12.98 0.47 8.37
N ASN A 257 -13.50 0.99 7.25
CA ASN A 257 -14.85 0.65 6.82
C ASN A 257 -14.89 -0.67 6.03
N VAL A 258 -14.68 -1.77 6.76
CA VAL A 258 -14.59 -3.13 6.19
C VAL A 258 -15.85 -3.51 5.40
N SER A 259 -17.04 -3.07 5.84
CA SER A 259 -18.29 -3.37 5.15
C SER A 259 -18.35 -2.78 3.73
N LEU A 260 -17.89 -1.54 3.55
CA LEU A 260 -17.79 -0.93 2.22
C LEU A 260 -16.77 -1.67 1.34
N MET A 261 -15.62 -2.08 1.90
CA MET A 261 -14.62 -2.85 1.16
C MET A 261 -15.13 -4.24 0.75
N GLU A 262 -15.88 -4.92 1.62
CA GLU A 262 -16.53 -6.19 1.29
C GLU A 262 -17.61 -6.03 0.22
N ASN A 263 -18.37 -4.94 0.24
CA ASN A 263 -19.31 -4.61 -0.84
C ASN A 263 -18.59 -4.29 -2.15
N ALA A 264 -17.43 -3.62 -2.11
CA ALA A 264 -16.60 -3.41 -3.28
C ALA A 264 -16.11 -4.73 -3.89
N LEU A 265 -15.70 -5.69 -3.05
CA LEU A 265 -15.32 -7.03 -3.50
C LEU A 265 -16.48 -7.77 -4.19
N LYS A 266 -17.70 -7.65 -3.66
CA LYS A 266 -18.91 -8.20 -4.32
C LYS A 266 -19.16 -7.53 -5.67
N ALA A 267 -18.98 -6.21 -5.75
CA ALA A 267 -19.11 -5.47 -7.00
C ALA A 267 -18.07 -5.94 -8.03
N TYR A 268 -16.80 -6.09 -7.65
CA TYR A 268 -15.77 -6.63 -8.53
C TYR A 268 -16.01 -8.09 -8.94
N GLU A 269 -16.56 -8.92 -8.07
CA GLU A 269 -16.96 -10.28 -8.41
C GLU A 269 -18.08 -10.28 -9.48
N ASN A 270 -19.08 -9.42 -9.33
CA ASN A 270 -20.12 -9.24 -10.33
C ASN A 270 -19.56 -8.68 -11.64
N ALA A 271 -18.63 -7.71 -11.57
CA ALA A 271 -17.92 -7.21 -12.74
C ALA A 271 -17.21 -8.34 -13.49
N ASN A 272 -16.55 -9.25 -12.75
CA ASN A 272 -15.85 -10.40 -13.33
C ASN A 272 -16.82 -11.44 -13.92
N LYS A 273 -17.98 -11.68 -13.29
CA LYS A 273 -19.03 -12.57 -13.83
C LYS A 273 -19.68 -12.02 -15.10
N SER A 274 -19.88 -10.71 -15.15
CA SER A 274 -20.46 -10.00 -16.30
C SER A 274 -19.42 -9.66 -17.37
N LEU A 275 -18.14 -9.88 -17.11
CA LEU A 275 -17.10 -9.78 -18.10
C LEU A 275 -17.29 -10.93 -19.08
N LYS A 276 -17.97 -10.67 -20.20
CA LYS A 276 -17.98 -11.56 -21.37
C LYS A 276 -16.52 -11.78 -21.82
N ASN A 277 -16.22 -12.85 -22.58
CA ASN A 277 -14.87 -13.26 -23.04
C ASN A 277 -14.15 -12.18 -23.90
N ASP A 278 -14.01 -10.98 -23.38
CA ASP A 278 -13.32 -9.84 -23.92
C ASP A 278 -11.86 -10.04 -23.53
N ASN A 279 -11.13 -10.72 -24.42
CA ASN A 279 -9.71 -11.02 -24.30
C ASN A 279 -8.82 -9.76 -24.39
N THR A 280 -9.36 -8.56 -24.17
CA THR A 280 -8.52 -7.38 -23.99
C THR A 280 -7.81 -7.47 -22.64
N SER A 281 -6.53 -7.83 -22.70
CA SER A 281 -5.59 -7.93 -21.58
C SER A 281 -5.65 -6.75 -20.59
N ASN A 282 -6.17 -5.58 -20.97
CA ASN A 282 -6.22 -4.39 -20.12
C ASN A 282 -7.44 -4.32 -19.18
N ALA A 283 -8.67 -4.60 -19.64
CA ALA A 283 -9.86 -4.52 -18.78
C ALA A 283 -9.81 -5.55 -17.63
N LEU A 284 -9.46 -6.80 -17.98
CA LEU A 284 -9.22 -7.85 -17.00
C LEU A 284 -8.08 -7.47 -16.05
N PHE A 285 -6.98 -6.91 -16.57
CA PHE A 285 -5.85 -6.51 -15.74
C PHE A 285 -6.25 -5.47 -14.69
N ARG A 286 -6.98 -4.43 -15.10
CA ARG A 286 -7.46 -3.37 -14.20
C ARG A 286 -8.40 -3.94 -13.14
N LEU A 287 -9.35 -4.78 -13.54
CA LEU A 287 -10.28 -5.42 -12.61
C LEU A 287 -9.55 -6.30 -11.59
N GLN A 288 -8.64 -7.16 -12.05
CA GLN A 288 -7.84 -8.03 -11.17
C GLN A 288 -6.95 -7.23 -10.21
N ASN A 289 -6.36 -6.13 -10.69
CA ASN A 289 -5.51 -5.26 -9.86
C ASN A 289 -6.32 -4.57 -8.75
N GLU A 290 -7.46 -3.96 -9.09
CA GLU A 290 -8.33 -3.32 -8.09
C GLU A 290 -8.93 -4.33 -7.11
N THR A 291 -9.28 -5.52 -7.59
CA THR A 291 -9.74 -6.63 -6.74
C THR A 291 -8.65 -7.04 -5.75
N ALA A 292 -7.40 -7.20 -6.20
CA ALA A 292 -6.28 -7.57 -5.35
C ALA A 292 -5.97 -6.49 -4.29
N LEU A 293 -6.02 -5.21 -4.67
CA LEU A 293 -5.86 -4.09 -3.73
C LEU A 293 -6.96 -4.08 -2.66
N ALA A 294 -8.22 -4.30 -3.05
CA ALA A 294 -9.34 -4.40 -2.11
C ALA A 294 -9.19 -5.59 -1.16
N LEU A 295 -8.76 -6.76 -1.66
CA LEU A 295 -8.48 -7.93 -0.83
C LEU A 295 -7.38 -7.63 0.21
N SER A 296 -6.29 -6.98 -0.19
CA SER A 296 -5.20 -6.57 0.71
C SER A 296 -5.68 -5.60 1.81
N LEU A 297 -6.51 -4.63 1.45
CA LEU A 297 -7.06 -3.67 2.42
C LEU A 297 -8.02 -4.34 3.41
N VAL A 298 -8.88 -5.26 2.95
CA VAL A 298 -9.73 -6.05 3.85
C VAL A 298 -8.87 -6.92 4.78
N ALA A 299 -7.82 -7.57 4.26
CA ALA A 299 -6.94 -8.42 5.06
C ALA A 299 -6.27 -7.66 6.22
N GLN A 300 -5.88 -6.40 6.01
CA GLN A 300 -5.29 -5.55 7.06
C GLN A 300 -6.23 -5.27 8.24
N GLN A 301 -7.54 -5.49 8.06
CA GLN A 301 -8.58 -5.25 9.06
C GLN A 301 -9.12 -6.55 9.68
N LYS A 302 -8.54 -7.71 9.33
CA LYS A 302 -8.93 -9.02 9.85
C LYS A 302 -7.82 -9.59 10.74
N ASP A 303 -8.17 -10.58 11.55
CA ASP A 303 -7.18 -11.40 12.26
C ASP A 303 -6.33 -12.22 11.28
N SER A 304 -5.25 -12.82 11.79
CA SER A 304 -4.30 -13.58 10.97
C SER A 304 -4.96 -14.72 10.18
N GLU A 305 -5.93 -15.42 10.79
CA GLU A 305 -6.59 -16.57 10.17
C GLU A 305 -7.41 -16.17 8.94
N ASN A 306 -8.14 -15.05 9.04
CA ASN A 306 -8.95 -14.54 7.95
C ASN A 306 -8.17 -13.67 6.95
N ALA A 307 -7.04 -13.07 7.36
CA ALA A 307 -6.20 -12.23 6.50
C ALA A 307 -5.39 -13.04 5.48
N ILE A 308 -4.82 -14.17 5.88
CA ILE A 308 -3.98 -15.02 5.03
C ILE A 308 -4.67 -15.41 3.70
N PRO A 309 -5.88 -16.02 3.67
CA PRO A 309 -6.50 -16.44 2.42
C PRO A 309 -6.82 -15.26 1.48
N LEU A 310 -7.12 -14.08 2.03
CA LEU A 310 -7.37 -12.86 1.24
C LEU A 310 -6.07 -12.39 0.56
N LEU A 311 -4.96 -12.36 1.30
CA LEU A 311 -3.64 -11.98 0.77
C LEU A 311 -3.14 -13.00 -0.27
N GLU A 312 -3.34 -14.30 -0.05
CA GLU A 312 -2.99 -15.33 -1.03
C GLU A 312 -3.78 -15.17 -2.33
N LYS A 313 -5.07 -14.85 -2.23
CA LYS A 313 -5.91 -14.55 -3.40
C LYS A 313 -5.44 -13.28 -4.11
N ALA A 314 -5.07 -12.23 -3.38
CA ALA A 314 -4.50 -11.01 -3.95
C ALA A 314 -3.19 -11.28 -4.72
N VAL A 315 -2.26 -12.03 -4.11
CA VAL A 315 -1.00 -12.46 -4.75
C VAL A 315 -1.26 -13.30 -6.00
N ALA A 316 -2.25 -14.19 -5.99
CA ALA A 316 -2.62 -14.97 -7.17
C ALA A 316 -3.11 -14.09 -8.33
N LEU A 317 -3.92 -13.06 -8.04
CA LEU A 317 -4.38 -12.08 -9.04
C LEU A 317 -3.22 -11.25 -9.60
N TYR A 318 -2.28 -10.79 -8.77
CA TYR A 318 -1.09 -10.10 -9.29
C TYR A 318 -0.23 -10.99 -10.18
N ARG A 319 -0.07 -12.27 -9.84
CA ARG A 319 0.65 -13.24 -10.69
C ARG A 319 -0.04 -13.46 -12.04
N SER A 320 -1.37 -13.55 -12.04
CA SER A 320 -2.19 -13.59 -13.26
C SER A 320 -1.94 -12.35 -14.12
N ASN A 321 -2.03 -11.16 -13.51
CA ASN A 321 -1.75 -9.89 -14.18
C ASN A 321 -0.36 -9.80 -14.77
N ILE A 322 0.67 -10.18 -14.01
CA ILE A 322 2.05 -10.23 -14.50
C ILE A 322 2.16 -11.17 -15.70
N ALA A 323 1.53 -12.35 -15.65
CA ALA A 323 1.54 -13.29 -16.77
C ALA A 323 0.85 -12.75 -18.03
N LEU A 324 -0.20 -11.94 -17.88
CA LEU A 324 -0.93 -11.30 -19.00
C LEU A 324 -0.09 -10.26 -19.75
N VAL A 325 0.83 -9.57 -19.07
CA VAL A 325 1.57 -8.44 -19.65
C VAL A 325 3.09 -8.64 -19.73
N LYS A 326 3.63 -9.76 -19.25
CA LYS A 326 5.09 -10.02 -19.21
C LYS A 326 5.80 -9.88 -20.57
N ASP A 327 5.12 -10.20 -21.67
CA ASP A 327 5.72 -10.21 -23.01
C ASP A 327 5.68 -8.81 -23.68
N LYS A 328 5.07 -7.82 -23.03
CA LYS A 328 4.96 -6.43 -23.51
C LYS A 328 6.15 -5.54 -23.10
N GLY A 329 7.22 -6.12 -22.56
CA GLY A 329 8.39 -5.40 -22.05
C GLY A 329 8.17 -4.81 -20.65
N GLU A 330 9.19 -4.16 -20.07
CA GLU A 330 9.07 -3.50 -18.76
C GLU A 330 8.15 -2.28 -18.84
N THR A 331 6.94 -2.41 -18.29
CA THR A 331 5.93 -1.34 -18.24
C THR A 331 5.71 -0.83 -16.82
N VAL A 332 5.17 0.39 -16.70
CA VAL A 332 4.69 0.95 -15.42
C VAL A 332 3.66 0.02 -14.77
N GLU A 333 2.82 -0.66 -15.56
CA GLU A 333 1.82 -1.62 -15.10
C GLU A 333 2.45 -2.86 -14.46
N LEU A 334 3.49 -3.43 -15.08
CA LEU A 334 4.25 -4.53 -14.51
C LEU A 334 4.91 -4.13 -13.18
N ALA A 335 5.49 -2.93 -13.12
CA ALA A 335 6.10 -2.42 -11.90
C ALA A 335 5.09 -2.29 -10.76
N LEU A 336 3.88 -1.79 -11.04
CA LEU A 336 2.79 -1.70 -10.06
C LEU A 336 2.35 -3.09 -9.58
N ALA A 337 2.15 -4.05 -10.51
CA ALA A 337 1.73 -5.40 -10.16
C ALA A 337 2.79 -6.12 -9.30
N TYR A 338 4.07 -6.02 -9.66
CA TYR A 338 5.17 -6.56 -8.85
C TYR A 338 5.28 -5.88 -7.49
N GLY A 339 5.14 -4.55 -7.44
CA GLY A 339 5.28 -3.78 -6.22
C GLY A 339 4.19 -4.08 -5.20
N ASN A 340 2.94 -4.15 -5.67
CA ASN A 340 1.80 -4.51 -4.84
C ASN A 340 1.86 -5.98 -4.40
N MET A 341 2.24 -6.90 -5.28
CA MET A 341 2.49 -8.30 -4.91
C MET A 341 3.57 -8.41 -3.81
N GLY A 342 4.64 -7.63 -3.92
CA GLY A 342 5.71 -7.59 -2.93
C GLY A 342 5.27 -7.09 -1.55
N LYS A 343 4.37 -6.10 -1.50
CA LYS A 343 3.74 -5.62 -0.26
C LYS A 343 2.91 -6.71 0.40
N ASP A 344 2.03 -7.37 -0.35
CA ASP A 344 1.17 -8.43 0.19
C ASP A 344 1.97 -9.66 0.63
N LEU A 345 3.04 -10.01 -0.09
CA LEU A 345 3.98 -11.05 0.33
C LEU A 345 4.72 -10.68 1.64
N THR A 346 5.02 -9.40 1.84
CA THR A 346 5.60 -8.90 3.10
C THR A 346 4.60 -9.02 4.25
N GLN A 347 3.33 -8.75 4.01
CA GLN A 347 2.26 -8.98 5.00
C GLN A 347 2.09 -10.47 5.33
N LEU A 348 2.06 -11.34 4.31
CA LEU A 348 2.03 -12.79 4.49
C LEU A 348 3.22 -13.30 5.30
N ALA A 349 4.41 -12.76 5.05
CA ALA A 349 5.59 -13.08 5.85
C ALA A 349 5.41 -12.73 7.33
N ASN A 350 4.85 -11.55 7.63
CA ASN A 350 4.60 -11.13 9.02
C ASN A 350 3.53 -11.99 9.73
N LEU A 351 2.66 -12.66 8.98
CA LEU A 351 1.62 -13.57 9.49
C LEU A 351 2.06 -15.04 9.50
N ALA A 352 3.29 -15.34 9.08
CA ALA A 352 3.76 -16.72 8.95
C ALA A 352 3.85 -17.42 10.32
N SER A 353 3.43 -18.69 10.36
CA SER A 353 3.42 -19.51 11.57
C SER A 353 4.79 -20.07 11.97
N SER A 354 5.82 -19.91 11.13
CA SER A 354 7.18 -20.37 11.42
C SER A 354 8.24 -19.50 10.72
N PRO A 355 9.46 -19.40 11.29
CA PRO A 355 10.56 -18.64 10.68
C PRO A 355 10.92 -19.09 9.26
N PHE A 356 10.74 -20.39 8.95
CA PHE A 356 10.99 -20.91 7.61
C PHE A 356 10.00 -20.35 6.58
N ARG A 357 8.70 -20.39 6.88
CA ARG A 357 7.66 -19.83 6.00
C ARG A 357 7.77 -18.32 5.89
N GLU A 358 8.12 -17.66 6.99
CA GLU A 358 8.40 -16.23 7.01
C GLU A 358 9.52 -15.89 6.02
N LEU A 359 10.67 -16.56 6.13
CA LEU A 359 11.82 -16.34 5.24
C LEU A 359 11.48 -16.61 3.77
N GLU A 360 10.76 -17.70 3.46
CA GLU A 360 10.29 -18.01 2.11
C GLU A 360 9.50 -16.83 1.52
N LYS A 361 8.48 -16.34 2.24
CA LYS A 361 7.65 -15.22 1.78
C LYS A 361 8.43 -13.91 1.68
N ARG A 362 9.39 -13.66 2.58
CA ARG A 362 10.28 -12.48 2.48
C ARG A 362 11.15 -12.55 1.23
N LEU A 363 11.69 -13.71 0.87
CA LEU A 363 12.49 -13.87 -0.35
C LEU A 363 11.65 -13.69 -1.62
N GLU A 364 10.41 -14.20 -1.64
CA GLU A 364 9.46 -13.93 -2.71
C GLU A 364 9.14 -12.42 -2.82
N ALA A 365 8.89 -11.75 -1.68
CA ALA A 365 8.63 -10.32 -1.62
C ALA A 365 9.81 -9.51 -2.17
N ILE A 366 11.03 -9.83 -1.75
CA ILE A 366 12.27 -9.19 -2.24
C ILE A 366 12.40 -9.35 -3.75
N SER A 367 12.15 -10.55 -4.29
CA SER A 367 12.20 -10.81 -5.73
C SER A 367 11.19 -9.96 -6.50
N ALA A 368 9.95 -9.88 -6.00
CA ALA A 368 8.90 -9.05 -6.59
C ALA A 368 9.25 -7.56 -6.54
N LEU A 369 9.61 -7.05 -5.36
CA LEU A 369 9.94 -5.64 -5.15
C LEU A 369 11.14 -5.21 -5.98
N ARG A 370 12.17 -6.05 -6.15
CA ARG A 370 13.31 -5.78 -7.06
C ARG A 370 12.89 -5.55 -8.51
N LYS A 371 11.85 -6.26 -8.98
CA LYS A 371 11.29 -6.05 -10.32
C LYS A 371 10.39 -4.81 -10.42
N ALA A 372 9.85 -4.36 -9.28
CA ALA A 372 9.03 -3.17 -9.22
C ALA A 372 9.84 -1.86 -9.27
N VAL A 373 11.11 -1.89 -8.86
CA VAL A 373 11.93 -0.70 -8.60
C VAL A 373 12.74 -0.19 -9.80
N GLY A 374 12.07 0.03 -10.95
CA GLY A 374 12.67 0.51 -12.21
C GLY A 374 12.84 2.05 -12.33
N LYS A 375 13.44 2.52 -13.45
CA LYS A 375 13.59 3.96 -13.73
C LYS A 375 12.28 4.58 -14.23
N GLU A 376 11.49 3.81 -14.95
CA GLU A 376 10.26 4.19 -15.63
C GLU A 376 9.20 4.57 -14.59
N ILE A 377 8.98 3.71 -13.59
CA ILE A 377 8.06 3.98 -12.48
C ILE A 377 8.57 5.14 -11.60
N LYS A 378 9.89 5.36 -11.49
CA LYS A 378 10.44 6.52 -10.75
C LYS A 378 9.97 7.84 -11.35
N VAL A 379 9.95 7.92 -12.68
CA VAL A 379 9.52 9.11 -13.42
C VAL A 379 7.99 9.23 -13.42
N ALA A 380 7.29 8.13 -13.74
CA ALA A 380 5.84 8.15 -13.91
C ALA A 380 5.08 8.22 -12.58
N ARG A 381 5.57 7.53 -11.54
CA ARG A 381 4.89 7.36 -10.24
C ARG A 381 5.90 7.39 -9.07
N PRO A 382 6.54 8.55 -8.81
CA PRO A 382 7.64 8.66 -7.86
C PRO A 382 7.28 8.26 -6.42
N LEU A 383 6.02 8.45 -6.00
CA LEU A 383 5.54 8.04 -4.68
C LEU A 383 5.40 6.51 -4.55
N ASP A 384 4.90 5.85 -5.58
CA ASP A 384 4.81 4.38 -5.61
C ASP A 384 6.21 3.75 -5.66
N TRP A 385 7.09 4.29 -6.51
CA TRP A 385 8.51 3.90 -6.55
C TRP A 385 9.15 4.02 -5.16
N LEU A 386 9.01 5.16 -4.50
CA LEU A 386 9.53 5.40 -3.16
C LEU A 386 8.97 4.40 -2.14
N SER A 387 7.67 4.11 -2.21
CA SER A 387 7.01 3.13 -1.35
C SER A 387 7.58 1.73 -1.56
N TYR A 388 7.73 1.26 -2.81
CA TYR A 388 8.30 -0.06 -3.10
C TYR A 388 9.78 -0.16 -2.68
N PHE A 389 10.56 0.91 -2.83
CA PHE A 389 11.95 0.97 -2.36
C PHE A 389 12.05 0.78 -0.84
N ILE A 390 11.17 1.45 -0.10
CA ILE A 390 11.11 1.37 1.35
C ILE A 390 10.77 -0.05 1.80
N GLU A 391 9.74 -0.64 1.18
CA GLU A 391 9.31 -2.01 1.47
C GLU A 391 10.41 -3.02 1.13
N LEU A 392 11.16 -2.82 0.04
CA LEU A 392 12.28 -3.68 -0.33
C LEU A 392 13.37 -3.68 0.75
N GLY A 393 13.75 -2.49 1.23
CA GLY A 393 14.71 -2.38 2.33
C GLY A 393 14.22 -3.06 3.61
N ALA A 394 12.94 -2.89 3.94
CA ALA A 394 12.33 -3.51 5.13
C ALA A 394 12.30 -5.04 5.01
N ALA A 395 11.92 -5.57 3.85
CA ALA A 395 11.89 -6.99 3.56
C ALA A 395 13.30 -7.61 3.63
N LEU A 396 14.31 -6.93 3.07
CA LEU A 396 15.72 -7.33 3.15
C LEU A 396 16.21 -7.42 4.60
N GLN A 397 15.94 -6.39 5.40
CA GLN A 397 16.34 -6.40 6.82
C GLN A 397 15.65 -7.52 7.60
N ALA A 398 14.35 -7.69 7.42
CA ALA A 398 13.60 -8.70 8.13
C ALA A 398 14.03 -10.12 7.72
N ALA A 399 14.32 -10.36 6.44
CA ALA A 399 14.90 -11.63 5.97
C ALA A 399 16.28 -11.87 6.61
N ALA A 400 17.12 -10.84 6.67
CA ALA A 400 18.46 -10.92 7.23
C ALA A 400 18.48 -11.29 8.73
N ASN A 401 17.44 -10.90 9.48
CA ASN A 401 17.29 -11.24 10.89
C ASN A 401 17.00 -12.73 11.15
N ILE A 402 16.41 -13.42 10.16
CA ILE A 402 16.05 -14.85 10.25
C ILE A 402 17.14 -15.73 9.63
N GLU A 403 17.77 -15.22 8.59
CA GLU A 403 18.74 -15.94 7.79
C GLU A 403 20.07 -16.19 8.53
N ALA A 404 20.81 -17.20 8.05
CA ALA A 404 22.13 -17.54 8.54
C ALA A 404 23.11 -16.36 8.42
N PRO A 405 24.08 -16.22 9.37
CA PRO A 405 25.01 -15.09 9.40
C PRO A 405 25.76 -14.84 8.08
N GLU A 406 26.02 -15.89 7.31
CA GLU A 406 26.76 -15.84 6.04
C GLU A 406 26.02 -15.01 4.97
N LYS A 407 24.68 -15.11 4.91
CA LYS A 407 23.86 -14.40 3.91
C LYS A 407 23.29 -13.09 4.44
N ARG A 408 23.14 -12.95 5.75
CA ARG A 408 22.64 -11.73 6.41
C ARG A 408 23.40 -10.48 5.96
N GLY A 409 24.73 -10.56 5.91
CA GLY A 409 25.59 -9.42 5.60
C GLY A 409 25.30 -8.81 4.23
N ASP A 410 25.07 -9.64 3.21
CA ASP A 410 24.77 -9.18 1.86
C ASP A 410 23.41 -8.48 1.78
N MET A 411 22.38 -9.07 2.39
CA MET A 411 21.04 -8.49 2.45
C MET A 411 21.05 -7.12 3.15
N LEU A 412 21.76 -6.99 4.27
CA LEU A 412 21.85 -5.73 5.00
C LEU A 412 22.64 -4.66 4.23
N ARG A 413 23.74 -5.05 3.56
CA ARG A 413 24.51 -4.11 2.70
C ARG A 413 23.66 -3.60 1.54
N GLU A 414 22.89 -4.47 0.93
CA GLU A 414 21.94 -4.11 -0.12
C GLU A 414 20.85 -3.16 0.41
N ALA A 415 20.26 -3.45 1.58
CA ALA A 415 19.28 -2.56 2.20
C ALA A 415 19.87 -1.16 2.47
N VAL A 416 21.09 -1.07 3.00
CA VAL A 416 21.78 0.21 3.22
C VAL A 416 21.99 0.97 1.91
N LYS A 417 22.35 0.28 0.82
CA LYS A 417 22.49 0.89 -0.52
C LYS A 417 21.16 1.50 -0.97
N PHE A 418 20.04 0.79 -0.80
CA PHE A 418 18.72 1.32 -1.16
C PHE A 418 18.31 2.52 -0.31
N TYR A 419 18.52 2.48 1.02
CA TYR A 419 18.21 3.63 1.88
C TYR A 419 19.04 4.88 1.52
N ASN A 420 20.30 4.72 1.10
CA ASN A 420 21.10 5.84 0.59
C ASN A 420 20.47 6.47 -0.65
N GLN A 421 20.06 5.66 -1.64
CA GLN A 421 19.42 6.15 -2.87
C GLN A 421 18.11 6.88 -2.59
N VAL A 422 17.32 6.39 -1.64
CA VAL A 422 16.09 7.07 -1.22
C VAL A 422 16.41 8.42 -0.57
N LEU A 423 17.34 8.46 0.38
CA LEU A 423 17.74 9.71 1.06
C LEU A 423 18.32 10.75 0.10
N GLU A 424 19.05 10.32 -0.93
CA GLU A 424 19.51 11.19 -2.02
C GLU A 424 18.34 11.72 -2.85
N THR A 425 17.35 10.89 -3.15
CA THR A 425 16.18 11.28 -3.95
C THR A 425 15.27 12.26 -3.20
N VAL A 426 15.12 12.12 -1.89
CA VAL A 426 14.28 13.02 -1.06
C VAL A 426 15.07 14.20 -0.47
N LYS A 427 16.35 14.35 -0.83
CA LYS A 427 17.19 15.44 -0.35
C LYS A 427 16.59 16.79 -0.75
N GLY A 428 16.39 17.67 0.24
CA GLY A 428 15.78 18.99 0.03
C GLY A 428 14.25 19.01 0.07
N GLN A 429 13.59 17.85 0.17
CA GLN A 429 12.13 17.79 0.36
C GLN A 429 11.76 18.03 1.84
N GLN A 430 10.67 18.76 2.09
CA GLN A 430 10.14 18.98 3.44
C GLN A 430 9.31 17.78 3.92
N ASN A 431 9.95 16.63 4.14
CA ASN A 431 9.29 15.47 4.76
C ASN A 431 10.14 14.87 5.88
N ALA A 432 10.17 15.57 7.02
CA ALA A 432 10.99 15.20 8.17
C ALA A 432 10.67 13.80 8.71
N LYS A 433 9.39 13.39 8.71
CA LYS A 433 8.95 12.06 9.18
C LYS A 433 9.45 10.93 8.28
N LEU A 434 9.35 11.09 6.96
CA LEU A 434 9.87 10.11 6.01
C LEU A 434 11.40 9.97 6.14
N VAL A 435 12.11 11.10 6.18
CA VAL A 435 13.58 11.13 6.33
C VAL A 435 13.99 10.47 7.64
N ASN A 436 13.32 10.78 8.75
CA ASN A 436 13.52 10.12 10.04
C ASN A 436 13.42 8.59 9.91
N ARG A 437 12.34 8.11 9.29
CA ARG A 437 12.06 6.67 9.19
C ARG A 437 13.12 5.93 8.38
N ILE A 438 13.56 6.51 7.26
CA ILE A 438 14.61 5.91 6.43
C ILE A 438 15.95 5.91 7.15
N LEU A 439 16.29 7.00 7.86
CA LEU A 439 17.49 7.05 8.70
C LEU A 439 17.47 5.99 9.80
N GLN A 440 16.33 5.81 10.47
CA GLN A 440 16.16 4.77 11.48
C GLN A 440 16.43 3.37 10.90
N TRP A 441 15.83 3.04 9.76
CA TRP A 441 16.02 1.74 9.12
C TRP A 441 17.46 1.53 8.65
N ARG A 442 18.10 2.55 8.09
CA ARG A 442 19.52 2.49 7.71
C ARG A 442 20.42 2.30 8.93
N ALA A 443 20.12 2.98 10.03
CA ALA A 443 20.86 2.87 11.29
C ALA A 443 20.79 1.44 11.84
N LEU A 444 19.61 0.82 11.86
CA LEU A 444 19.43 -0.57 12.31
C LEU A 444 20.22 -1.55 11.45
N ALA A 445 20.16 -1.42 10.13
CA ALA A 445 20.93 -2.28 9.22
C ALA A 445 22.45 -2.13 9.42
N ARG A 446 22.93 -0.89 9.57
CA ARG A 446 24.35 -0.60 9.85
C ARG A 446 24.79 -1.09 11.22
N ALA A 447 23.96 -0.93 12.24
CA ALA A 447 24.23 -1.42 13.59
C ALA A 447 24.44 -2.93 13.57
N ARG A 448 23.52 -3.65 12.92
CA ARG A 448 23.61 -5.10 12.82
C ARG A 448 24.84 -5.58 12.05
N LEU A 449 25.15 -4.93 10.91
CA LEU A 449 26.39 -5.20 10.18
C LEU A 449 27.63 -4.93 11.05
N GLY A 450 27.63 -3.87 11.84
CA GLY A 450 28.75 -3.48 12.68
C GLY A 450 28.98 -4.39 13.90
N GLU A 451 27.91 -5.01 14.41
CA GLU A 451 27.99 -6.05 15.45
C GLU A 451 28.56 -7.38 14.91
N ASP A 452 28.15 -7.78 13.71
CA ASP A 452 28.57 -9.05 13.10
C ASP A 452 30.01 -8.96 12.54
N GLU A 453 30.44 -7.78 12.08
CA GLU A 453 31.78 -7.54 11.53
C GLU A 453 32.84 -7.30 12.62
N LYS A 454 33.76 -8.25 12.79
CA LYS A 454 34.79 -8.22 13.85
C LYS A 454 35.98 -7.32 13.53
N SER A 455 36.24 -7.00 12.25
CA SER A 455 37.30 -6.08 11.86
C SER A 455 36.96 -4.63 12.23
N HIS A 456 37.91 -3.71 12.08
CA HIS A 456 37.70 -2.28 12.32
C HIS A 456 36.55 -1.69 11.50
N GLN A 457 36.22 -2.30 10.37
CA GLN A 457 35.07 -1.91 9.55
C GLN A 457 33.75 -1.97 10.33
N GLY A 458 33.61 -2.91 11.27
CA GLY A 458 32.43 -3.01 12.12
C GLY A 458 32.25 -1.79 13.03
N LEU A 459 33.35 -1.25 13.57
CA LEU A 459 33.32 -0.03 14.37
C LEU A 459 32.89 1.18 13.52
N ILE A 460 33.36 1.28 12.27
CA ILE A 460 32.96 2.33 11.33
C ILE A 460 31.45 2.27 11.07
N LEU A 461 30.91 1.07 10.85
CA LEU A 461 29.47 0.86 10.61
C LEU A 461 28.64 1.26 11.84
N LEU A 462 29.08 0.93 13.05
CA LEU A 462 28.42 1.37 14.28
C LEU A 462 28.44 2.90 14.45
N LYS A 463 29.57 3.56 14.17
CA LYS A 463 29.66 5.03 14.18
C LYS A 463 28.70 5.67 13.17
N GLN A 464 28.55 5.06 11.99
CA GLN A 464 27.59 5.51 10.99
C GLN A 464 26.13 5.30 11.45
N ALA A 465 25.85 4.19 12.14
CA ALA A 465 24.54 3.94 12.74
C ALA A 465 24.22 4.96 13.84
N GLU A 466 25.20 5.30 14.70
CA GLU A 466 25.05 6.36 15.71
C GLU A 466 24.67 7.70 15.07
N LEU A 467 25.39 8.10 14.02
CA LEU A 467 25.11 9.34 13.27
C LEU A 467 23.68 9.32 12.72
N ASP A 468 23.26 8.21 12.11
CA ASP A 468 21.92 8.08 11.55
C ASP A 468 20.84 8.19 12.63
N PHE A 469 21.01 7.57 13.79
CA PHE A 469 20.08 7.69 14.91
C PHE A 469 19.99 9.13 15.41
N ARG A 470 21.12 9.83 15.57
CA ARG A 470 21.14 11.25 15.99
C ARG A 470 20.46 12.15 14.96
N LEU A 471 20.72 11.92 13.68
CA LEU A 471 20.05 12.64 12.59
C LEU A 471 18.56 12.36 12.59
N ALA A 472 18.13 11.11 12.78
CA ALA A 472 16.72 10.75 12.89
C ALA A 472 16.05 11.49 14.06
N ILE A 473 16.65 11.48 15.26
CA ILE A 473 16.16 12.20 16.44
C ILE A 473 15.97 13.69 16.14
N SER A 474 16.91 14.32 15.42
CA SER A 474 16.82 15.75 15.05
C SER A 474 15.65 16.12 14.14
N LYS A 475 14.94 15.13 13.56
CA LYS A 475 13.78 15.33 12.68
C LYS A 475 12.44 15.24 13.40
N LEU A 476 12.44 14.89 14.68
CA LEU A 476 11.22 14.68 15.46
C LEU A 476 10.93 15.86 16.39
N ASP A 477 9.65 16.06 16.68
CA ASP A 477 9.17 17.03 17.66
C ASP A 477 9.17 16.38 19.07
N PRO A 478 9.94 16.92 20.04
CA PRO A 478 10.02 16.38 21.40
C PRO A 478 8.68 16.22 22.13
N GLU A 479 7.70 17.07 21.83
CA GLU A 479 6.40 17.03 22.50
C GLU A 479 5.40 16.12 21.79
N LYS A 480 5.48 15.99 20.46
CA LYS A 480 4.52 15.21 19.67
C LYS A 480 4.96 13.77 19.44
N ASP A 481 6.25 13.52 19.28
CA ASP A 481 6.78 12.24 18.79
C ASP A 481 7.44 11.41 19.91
N LYS A 482 6.92 11.51 21.15
CA LYS A 482 7.51 10.92 22.37
C LYS A 482 7.83 9.42 22.24
N ARG A 483 6.95 8.65 21.59
CA ARG A 483 7.12 7.20 21.38
C ARG A 483 8.28 6.88 20.43
N ASP A 484 8.39 7.63 19.33
CA ASP A 484 9.47 7.41 18.35
C ASP A 484 10.81 7.89 18.90
N LEU A 485 10.81 8.95 19.69
CA LEU A 485 12.00 9.38 20.43
C LEU A 485 12.46 8.34 21.45
N PHE A 486 11.56 7.75 22.24
CA PHE A 486 11.90 6.64 23.13
C PHE A 486 12.65 5.53 22.38
N ARG A 487 12.07 5.07 21.26
CA ARG A 487 12.68 4.05 20.39
C ARG A 487 14.06 4.42 19.90
N LEU A 488 14.22 5.64 19.39
CA LEU A 488 15.48 6.07 18.81
C LEU A 488 16.56 6.22 19.88
N TYR A 489 16.22 6.74 21.06
CA TYR A 489 17.16 6.81 22.19
C TYR A 489 17.53 5.41 22.74
N SER A 490 16.57 4.49 22.84
CA SER A 490 16.86 3.10 23.22
C SER A 490 17.79 2.40 22.23
N ASN A 491 17.57 2.58 20.92
CA ASN A 491 18.44 2.01 19.89
C ASN A 491 19.81 2.70 19.83
N LEU A 492 19.86 4.03 20.04
CA LEU A 492 21.11 4.76 20.15
C LEU A 492 21.95 4.24 21.33
N ALA A 493 21.33 4.01 22.48
CA ALA A 493 22.01 3.40 23.63
C ALA A 493 22.57 2.02 23.30
N HIS A 494 21.81 1.20 22.55
CA HIS A 494 22.27 -0.11 22.10
C HIS A 494 23.52 -0.03 21.24
N VAL A 495 23.53 0.86 20.24
CA VAL A 495 24.70 1.05 19.37
C VAL A 495 25.92 1.53 20.15
N LEU A 496 25.75 2.50 21.05
CA LEU A 496 26.82 3.01 21.89
C LEU A 496 27.38 1.91 22.81
N TYR A 497 26.51 1.08 23.39
CA TYR A 497 26.92 -0.08 24.17
C TYR A 497 27.65 -1.13 23.32
N ALA A 498 27.17 -1.41 22.12
CA ALA A 498 27.82 -2.33 21.19
C ALA A 498 29.22 -1.83 20.83
N MET A 499 29.39 -0.54 20.54
CA MET A 499 30.70 0.08 20.32
C MET A 499 31.61 -0.05 21.54
N ALA A 500 31.10 0.20 22.75
CA ALA A 500 31.89 0.11 23.98
C ALA A 500 32.42 -1.31 24.24
N ARG A 501 31.71 -2.35 23.79
CA ARG A 501 32.10 -3.75 24.00
C ARG A 501 33.14 -4.27 23.02
N ARG A 502 33.47 -3.52 21.98
CA ARG A 502 34.43 -3.99 20.98
C ARG A 502 35.86 -3.88 21.50
N LYS A 503 36.70 -4.81 21.07
CA LYS A 503 38.12 -4.86 21.44
C LYS A 503 38.91 -3.67 20.89
N ASP A 504 38.50 -3.16 19.73
CA ASP A 504 39.09 -2.02 19.03
C ASP A 504 38.45 -0.67 19.44
N SER A 505 37.72 -0.63 20.55
CA SER A 505 37.15 0.60 21.11
C SER A 505 38.19 1.39 21.89
N GLU A 506 38.41 2.65 21.49
CA GLU A 506 39.38 3.55 22.14
C GLU A 506 38.82 4.21 23.40
N THR A 507 37.51 4.45 23.45
CA THR A 507 36.82 5.20 24.53
C THR A 507 35.62 4.45 25.11
N PRO A 508 35.78 3.18 25.52
CA PRO A 508 34.65 2.33 25.94
C PRO A 508 33.88 2.90 27.14
N VAL A 509 34.56 3.56 28.09
CA VAL A 509 33.91 4.15 29.28
C VAL A 509 33.03 5.34 28.91
N ASP A 510 33.49 6.21 28.02
CA ASP A 510 32.70 7.38 27.59
C ASP A 510 31.51 6.96 26.74
N LEU A 511 31.67 5.92 25.92
CA LEU A 511 30.56 5.30 25.18
C LEU A 511 29.51 4.69 26.13
N LEU A 512 29.93 4.03 27.21
CA LEU A 512 28.99 3.52 28.23
C LEU A 512 28.26 4.65 28.97
N LYS A 513 28.94 5.76 29.28
CA LYS A 513 28.29 6.95 29.87
C LYS A 513 27.26 7.54 28.92
N ALA A 514 27.62 7.68 27.63
CA ALA A 514 26.72 8.16 26.60
C ALA A 514 25.52 7.22 26.40
N ALA A 515 25.74 5.90 26.45
CA ALA A 515 24.67 4.91 26.40
C ALA A 515 23.71 5.05 27.60
N ASN A 516 24.24 5.25 28.81
CA ASN A 516 23.42 5.47 30.01
C ASN A 516 22.57 6.75 29.88
N ILE A 517 23.17 7.86 29.43
CA ILE A 517 22.46 9.12 29.19
C ILE A 517 21.35 8.93 28.16
N ALA A 518 21.61 8.20 27.07
CA ALA A 518 20.60 7.92 26.05
C ALA A 518 19.40 7.14 26.62
N VAL A 519 19.63 6.11 27.45
CA VAL A 519 18.53 5.37 28.09
C VAL A 519 17.76 6.23 29.09
N GLU A 520 18.45 7.00 29.93
CA GLU A 520 17.80 7.94 30.85
C GLU A 520 16.96 8.97 30.10
N THR A 521 17.47 9.45 28.97
CA THR A 521 16.74 10.36 28.08
C THR A 521 15.50 9.68 27.52
N ALA A 522 15.60 8.43 27.05
CA ALA A 522 14.45 7.66 26.58
C ALA A 522 13.33 7.64 27.63
N PHE A 523 13.65 7.25 28.86
CA PHE A 523 12.66 7.22 29.95
C PHE A 523 12.13 8.60 30.33
N SER A 524 12.96 9.65 30.29
CA SER A 524 12.51 11.01 30.58
C SER A 524 11.46 11.54 29.58
N VAL A 525 11.57 11.16 28.31
CA VAL A 525 10.63 11.57 27.24
C VAL A 525 9.23 10.97 27.47
N VAL A 526 9.16 9.76 28.01
CA VAL A 526 7.90 9.04 28.24
C VAL A 526 7.35 9.17 29.66
N ALA A 527 8.14 9.63 30.63
CA ALA A 527 7.70 9.82 32.02
C ALA A 527 6.54 10.83 32.20
N LYS A 528 6.14 11.55 31.14
CA LYS A 528 5.01 12.51 31.12
C LYS A 528 3.74 12.01 30.40
N GLY A 529 3.60 10.72 30.13
CA GLY A 529 2.37 10.13 29.57
C GLY A 529 2.39 8.61 29.57
N THR A 530 1.23 7.97 29.77
CA THR A 530 1.07 6.52 29.71
C THR A 530 1.45 6.02 28.31
N VAL A 531 2.49 5.19 28.23
CA VAL A 531 2.88 4.49 27.00
C VAL A 531 2.31 3.08 27.06
N ASP A 532 1.51 2.72 26.04
CA ASP A 532 0.76 1.46 25.97
C ASP A 532 1.61 0.19 25.71
N ASN A 533 2.95 0.26 25.70
CA ASN A 533 3.81 -0.89 25.35
C ASN A 533 4.84 -1.24 26.45
N ILE A 534 4.39 -1.99 27.44
CA ILE A 534 5.19 -2.43 28.60
C ILE A 534 6.39 -3.29 28.18
N GLU A 535 6.29 -4.04 27.08
CA GLU A 535 7.38 -4.90 26.61
C GLU A 535 8.60 -4.12 26.11
N GLU A 536 8.37 -3.05 25.37
CA GLU A 536 9.43 -2.21 24.82
C GLU A 536 10.20 -1.47 25.92
N GLN A 537 9.50 -1.12 26.99
CA GLN A 537 10.12 -0.58 28.22
C GLN A 537 10.92 -1.64 28.96
N LEU A 538 10.41 -2.88 29.04
CA LEU A 538 11.08 -4.00 29.69
C LEU A 538 12.44 -4.30 29.04
N ASP A 539 12.51 -4.33 27.71
CA ASP A 539 13.76 -4.56 26.98
C ASP A 539 14.74 -3.40 27.18
N THR A 540 14.25 -2.15 27.13
CA THR A 540 15.06 -0.96 27.38
C THR A 540 15.59 -0.94 28.82
N ARG A 541 14.78 -1.32 29.82
CA ARG A 541 15.21 -1.42 31.23
C ARG A 541 16.24 -2.51 31.45
N SER A 542 16.05 -3.68 30.85
CA SER A 542 17.04 -4.76 30.90
C SER A 542 18.38 -4.31 30.31
N HIS A 543 18.34 -3.58 29.20
CA HIS A 543 19.53 -2.99 28.60
C HIS A 543 20.17 -1.90 29.50
N HIS A 544 19.37 -1.09 30.19
CA HIS A 544 19.86 -0.10 31.16
C HIS A 544 20.66 -0.75 32.28
N ALA A 545 20.13 -1.84 32.86
CA ALA A 545 20.80 -2.59 33.92
C ALA A 545 22.14 -3.15 33.44
N LEU A 546 22.22 -3.65 32.19
CA LEU A 546 23.46 -4.11 31.56
C LEU A 546 24.49 -2.98 31.39
N ILE A 547 24.07 -1.80 30.91
CA ILE A 547 24.96 -0.63 30.77
C ILE A 547 25.53 -0.22 32.14
N LEU A 548 24.67 -0.10 33.15
CA LEU A 548 25.08 0.24 34.52
C LEU A 548 26.02 -0.80 35.13
N TRP A 549 25.77 -2.09 34.89
CA TRP A 549 26.71 -3.14 35.31
C TRP A 549 28.08 -2.96 34.64
N ARG A 550 28.14 -2.65 33.34
CA ARG A 550 29.41 -2.43 32.64
C ARG A 550 30.12 -1.15 33.09
N LEU A 551 29.38 -0.09 33.43
CA LEU A 551 29.95 1.10 34.07
C LEU A 551 30.55 0.79 35.45
N GLY A 552 29.91 -0.09 36.22
CA GLY A 552 30.44 -0.56 37.50
C GLY A 552 31.71 -1.38 37.37
N SER A 553 31.69 -2.40 36.51
CA SER A 553 32.80 -3.35 36.35
C SER A 553 33.99 -2.76 35.59
N PHE A 554 33.75 -2.23 34.39
CA PHE A 554 34.82 -1.72 33.51
C PHE A 554 35.02 -0.21 33.63
N GLY A 555 33.95 0.54 33.89
CA GLY A 555 33.99 2.00 33.94
C GLY A 555 34.59 2.58 35.23
N GLY A 556 34.83 1.75 36.25
CA GLY A 556 35.33 2.21 37.54
C GLY A 556 34.33 3.10 38.28
N ILE A 557 33.02 2.87 38.11
CA ILE A 557 31.95 3.62 38.77
C ILE A 557 31.17 2.68 39.71
N PRO A 558 31.68 2.36 40.91
CA PRO A 558 31.05 1.37 41.81
C PRO A 558 29.58 1.67 42.14
N ASP A 559 29.19 2.94 42.20
CA ASP A 559 27.82 3.38 42.47
C ASP A 559 26.81 2.99 41.37
N ALA A 560 27.28 2.52 40.22
CA ALA A 560 26.43 1.99 39.16
C ALA A 560 25.87 0.59 39.49
N PHE A 561 26.56 -0.20 40.33
CA PHE A 561 26.10 -1.54 40.70
C PHE A 561 24.78 -1.53 41.50
N PRO A 562 24.60 -0.73 42.57
CA PRO A 562 23.32 -0.61 43.25
C PRO A 562 22.17 -0.19 42.32
N LYS A 563 22.44 0.71 41.36
CA LYS A 563 21.43 1.14 40.38
C LYS A 563 21.04 -0.01 39.44
N SER A 564 22.02 -0.75 38.95
CA SER A 564 21.79 -1.96 38.13
C SER A 564 21.00 -3.01 38.90
N GLN A 565 21.34 -3.24 40.18
CA GLN A 565 20.64 -4.15 41.08
C GLN A 565 19.16 -3.79 41.22
N ALA A 566 18.87 -2.52 41.49
CA ALA A 566 17.50 -2.04 41.66
C ALA A 566 16.65 -2.29 40.39
N ILE A 567 17.21 -2.06 39.21
CA ILE A 567 16.50 -2.31 37.95
C ILE A 567 16.26 -3.81 37.72
N TYR A 568 17.22 -4.68 38.01
CA TYR A 568 16.98 -6.13 37.89
C TYR A 568 15.93 -6.63 38.87
N GLU A 569 15.87 -6.09 40.08
CA GLU A 569 14.83 -6.41 41.05
C GLU A 569 13.44 -5.92 40.59
N GLU A 570 13.37 -4.71 40.05
CA GLU A 570 12.16 -4.17 39.41
C GLU A 570 11.68 -5.09 38.28
N LEU A 571 12.60 -5.53 37.41
CA LEU A 571 12.29 -6.43 36.29
C LEU A 571 11.78 -7.79 36.76
N LEU A 572 12.40 -8.39 37.78
CA LEU A 572 11.98 -9.69 38.33
C LEU A 572 10.65 -9.62 39.08
N ALA A 573 10.29 -8.45 39.63
CA ALA A 573 8.99 -8.21 40.24
C ALA A 573 7.87 -8.00 39.19
N SER A 574 8.22 -7.75 37.92
CA SER A 574 7.26 -7.46 36.86
C SER A 574 6.41 -8.70 36.50
N PRO A 575 5.06 -8.60 36.54
CA PRO A 575 4.20 -9.71 36.14
C PRO A 575 4.35 -10.06 34.65
N VAL A 576 4.76 -9.10 33.81
CA VAL A 576 4.95 -9.29 32.35
C VAL A 576 6.09 -10.24 32.03
N LEU A 577 7.04 -10.43 32.95
CA LEU A 577 8.19 -11.31 32.73
C LEU A 577 7.83 -12.79 32.94
N LYS A 578 6.74 -13.10 33.67
CA LYS A 578 6.36 -14.48 34.04
C LYS A 578 6.11 -15.38 32.83
N ASP A 579 5.53 -14.82 31.77
CA ASP A 579 5.18 -15.59 30.57
C ASP A 579 6.29 -15.53 29.49
N LYS A 580 7.47 -14.94 29.80
CA LYS A 580 8.55 -14.71 28.83
C LYS A 580 9.84 -15.44 29.21
N TYR A 581 9.81 -16.76 29.07
CA TYR A 581 10.89 -17.68 29.42
C TYR A 581 12.29 -17.18 29.02
N ASN A 582 12.52 -16.89 27.73
CA ASN A 582 13.84 -16.48 27.24
C ASN A 582 14.34 -15.17 27.86
N LYS A 583 13.42 -14.22 28.12
CA LYS A 583 13.77 -12.92 28.72
C LYS A 583 14.10 -13.09 30.21
N LEU A 584 13.30 -13.90 30.92
CA LEU A 584 13.56 -14.22 32.32
C LEU A 584 14.93 -14.88 32.51
N VAL A 585 15.26 -15.89 31.68
CA VAL A 585 16.56 -16.57 31.68
C VAL A 585 17.71 -15.58 31.49
N ASN A 586 17.61 -14.67 30.52
CA ASN A 586 18.63 -13.67 30.25
C ASN A 586 18.81 -12.67 31.41
N ILE A 587 17.71 -12.24 32.03
CA ILE A 587 17.72 -11.32 33.18
C ILE A 587 18.34 -12.00 34.41
N LEU A 588 17.90 -13.20 34.77
CA LEU A 588 18.45 -13.96 35.90
C LEU A 588 19.96 -14.19 35.74
N ASN A 589 20.39 -14.60 34.55
CA ASN A 589 21.80 -14.83 34.27
C ASN A 589 22.62 -13.53 34.35
N SER A 590 22.14 -12.45 33.73
CA SER A 590 22.85 -11.16 33.74
C SER A 590 22.92 -10.56 35.14
N TYR A 591 21.86 -10.72 35.92
CA TYR A 591 21.83 -10.27 37.31
C TYR A 591 22.80 -11.07 38.19
N ALA A 592 22.79 -12.40 38.08
CA ALA A 592 23.73 -13.23 38.84
C ALA A 592 25.19 -12.91 38.54
N LEU A 593 25.54 -12.71 37.26
CA LEU A 593 26.89 -12.31 36.86
C LEU A 593 27.25 -10.91 37.35
N MET A 594 26.31 -9.96 37.30
CA MET A 594 26.54 -8.63 37.85
C MET A 594 26.85 -8.67 39.35
N LEU A 595 26.09 -9.44 40.13
CA LEU A 595 26.31 -9.60 41.57
C LEU A 595 27.67 -10.24 41.87
N LYS A 596 28.09 -11.20 41.04
CA LYS A 596 29.42 -11.82 41.13
C LYS A 596 30.51 -10.76 40.90
N ASP A 597 30.44 -10.00 39.79
CA ASP A 597 31.42 -8.96 39.48
C ASP A 597 31.47 -7.88 40.58
N TRP A 598 30.31 -7.50 41.13
CA TRP A 598 30.25 -6.54 42.23
C TRP A 598 30.93 -7.06 43.50
N ALA A 599 30.75 -8.36 43.81
CA ALA A 599 31.37 -9.00 44.96
C ALA A 599 32.92 -9.02 44.89
N GLU A 600 33.51 -8.88 43.70
CA GLU A 600 34.96 -8.83 43.53
C GLU A 600 35.57 -7.50 43.99
N ILE A 601 34.80 -6.41 43.94
CA ILE A 601 35.31 -5.06 44.21
C ILE A 601 34.89 -4.49 45.59
N VAL A 602 34.00 -5.18 46.32
CA VAL A 602 33.56 -4.76 47.65
C VAL A 602 34.24 -5.54 48.78
N PRO A 603 34.28 -5.02 50.01
CA PRO A 603 34.83 -5.73 51.16
C PRO A 603 34.13 -7.07 51.41
N ALA A 604 34.86 -8.06 51.95
CA ALA A 604 34.37 -9.43 52.20
C ALA A 604 33.03 -9.52 52.94
N LYS A 605 32.75 -8.60 53.88
CA LYS A 605 31.49 -8.52 54.64
C LYS A 605 30.28 -8.19 53.73
N GLN A 606 30.51 -7.40 52.68
CA GLN A 606 29.50 -7.01 51.69
C GLN A 606 29.47 -7.98 50.50
N ALA A 607 30.60 -8.59 50.15
CA ALA A 607 30.72 -9.56 49.05
C ALA A 607 29.88 -10.83 49.28
N ARG A 608 29.85 -11.34 50.52
CA ARG A 608 29.17 -12.61 50.82
C ARG A 608 27.65 -12.58 50.55
N PRO A 609 26.86 -11.60 51.04
CA PRO A 609 25.44 -11.50 50.70
C PRO A 609 25.15 -11.41 49.19
N LEU A 610 26.02 -10.73 48.43
CA LEU A 610 25.88 -10.62 46.98
C LEU A 610 26.06 -12.00 46.30
N LEU A 611 27.08 -12.75 46.71
CA LEU A 611 27.33 -14.09 46.18
C LEU A 611 26.24 -15.10 46.59
N GLU A 612 25.73 -15.04 47.82
CA GLU A 612 24.62 -15.88 48.27
C GLU A 612 23.35 -15.61 47.42
N LYS A 613 23.09 -14.34 47.09
CA LYS A 613 22.00 -13.97 46.20
C LYS A 613 22.24 -14.43 44.75
N ALA A 614 23.47 -14.26 44.23
CA ALA A 614 23.84 -14.77 42.91
C ALA A 614 23.63 -16.29 42.82
N ALA A 615 24.00 -17.04 43.87
CA ALA A 615 23.76 -18.48 43.94
C ALA A 615 22.27 -18.82 43.93
N LYS A 616 21.42 -18.05 44.61
CA LYS A 616 19.96 -18.24 44.58
C LYS A 616 19.40 -18.03 43.17
N LEU A 617 19.79 -16.96 42.49
CA LEU A 617 19.35 -16.66 41.11
C LEU A 617 19.80 -17.74 40.12
N LEU A 618 21.03 -18.24 40.25
CA LEU A 618 21.53 -19.33 39.40
C LEU A 618 20.83 -20.67 39.68
N ALA A 619 20.40 -20.92 40.92
CA ALA A 619 19.62 -22.10 41.26
C ALA A 619 18.20 -22.04 40.67
N GLU A 620 17.59 -20.85 40.67
CA GLU A 620 16.33 -20.59 39.97
C GLU A 620 16.48 -20.79 38.46
N LEU A 621 17.53 -20.22 37.86
CA LEU A 621 17.87 -20.41 36.45
C LEU A 621 18.09 -21.89 36.09
N HIS A 622 18.75 -22.65 36.98
CA HIS A 622 18.93 -24.09 36.81
C HIS A 622 17.59 -24.83 36.81
N ALA A 623 16.69 -24.54 37.76
CA ALA A 623 15.37 -25.16 37.81
C ALA A 623 14.58 -24.88 36.52
N VAL A 624 14.65 -23.65 36.02
CA VAL A 624 14.04 -23.21 34.76
C VAL A 624 14.66 -23.94 33.56
N ALA A 625 15.97 -24.14 33.51
CA ALA A 625 16.65 -24.87 32.43
C ALA A 625 16.35 -26.38 32.43
N VAL A 626 16.18 -26.99 33.61
CA VAL A 626 15.78 -28.40 33.74
C VAL A 626 14.33 -28.60 33.28
N ALA A 627 13.42 -27.70 33.66
CA ALA A 627 12.02 -27.76 33.26
C ALA A 627 11.81 -27.65 31.74
N SER A 628 12.76 -27.05 31.02
CA SER A 628 12.73 -26.88 29.56
C SER A 628 13.59 -27.89 28.78
N ASP A 629 14.17 -28.91 29.44
CA ASP A 629 15.11 -29.87 28.87
C ASP A 629 16.34 -29.24 28.15
N ASP A 630 16.76 -28.04 28.56
CA ASP A 630 17.97 -27.40 28.02
C ASP A 630 19.22 -27.91 28.76
N LYS A 631 19.77 -29.02 28.26
CA LYS A 631 20.96 -29.67 28.81
C LYS A 631 22.20 -28.75 28.81
N LYS A 632 22.29 -27.81 27.85
CA LYS A 632 23.43 -26.89 27.73
C LYS A 632 23.34 -25.77 28.76
N ALA A 633 22.15 -25.19 28.93
CA ALA A 633 21.89 -24.20 29.98
C ALA A 633 22.04 -24.80 31.37
N THR A 634 21.56 -26.02 31.58
CA THR A 634 21.71 -26.77 32.83
C THR A 634 23.19 -26.92 33.22
N LYS A 635 24.04 -27.36 32.29
CA LYS A 635 25.49 -27.50 32.52
C LYS A 635 26.15 -26.15 32.85
N ARG A 636 25.78 -25.08 32.15
CA ARG A 636 26.30 -23.73 32.42
C ARG A 636 25.93 -23.25 33.82
N CYS A 637 24.68 -23.45 34.24
CA CYS A 637 24.23 -23.06 35.57
C CYS A 637 24.97 -23.83 36.67
N ASN A 638 25.20 -25.13 36.49
CA ASN A 638 25.96 -25.95 37.45
C ASN A 638 27.41 -25.47 37.60
N ASN A 639 28.08 -25.15 36.49
CA ASN A 639 29.43 -24.60 36.54
C ASN A 639 29.47 -23.24 37.26
N ALA A 640 28.54 -22.34 36.95
CA ALA A 640 28.46 -21.02 37.58
C ALA A 640 28.12 -21.12 39.08
N LEU A 641 27.20 -22.02 39.46
CA LEU A 641 26.87 -22.30 40.87
C LEU A 641 28.07 -22.84 41.64
N ALA A 642 28.83 -23.76 41.05
CA ALA A 642 30.04 -24.31 41.67
C ALA A 642 31.09 -23.21 41.92
N GLU A 643 31.29 -22.33 40.95
CA GLU A 643 32.22 -21.20 41.07
C GLU A 643 31.80 -20.23 42.19
N VAL A 644 30.53 -19.81 42.21
CA VAL A 644 30.00 -18.90 43.23
C VAL A 644 30.07 -19.54 44.63
N ARG A 645 29.73 -20.83 44.75
CA ARG A 645 29.83 -21.56 46.03
C ARG A 645 31.27 -21.69 46.53
N SER A 646 32.21 -22.03 45.64
CA SER A 646 33.63 -22.08 45.98
C SER A 646 34.09 -20.73 46.54
N ARG A 647 33.65 -19.62 45.94
CA ARG A 647 34.02 -18.29 46.41
C ARG A 647 33.39 -17.94 47.76
N ILE A 648 32.14 -18.35 48.01
CA ILE A 648 31.49 -18.21 49.33
C ILE A 648 32.30 -18.97 50.39
N ASP A 649 32.73 -20.20 50.09
CA ASP A 649 33.52 -21.03 51.01
C ASP A 649 34.90 -20.42 51.31
N GLU A 650 35.56 -19.83 50.31
CA GLU A 650 36.82 -19.09 50.50
C GLU A 650 36.65 -17.90 51.46
N LEU A 651 35.57 -17.13 51.31
CA LEU A 651 35.26 -16.01 52.20
C LEU A 651 34.93 -16.49 53.63
N ALA A 652 34.29 -17.66 53.77
CA ALA A 652 34.02 -18.28 55.06
C ALA A 652 35.31 -18.75 55.75
N LYS A 653 36.24 -19.38 55.01
CA LYS A 653 37.55 -19.82 55.52
C LYS A 653 38.44 -18.67 55.97
N LYS A 654 38.49 -17.55 55.21
CA LYS A 654 39.22 -16.33 55.62
C LYS A 654 38.68 -15.74 56.92
N ARG A 655 37.37 -15.83 57.16
CA ARG A 655 36.74 -15.38 58.40
C ARG A 655 37.09 -16.30 59.58
N PHE A 656 37.24 -17.61 59.35
CA PHE A 656 37.65 -18.59 60.36
C PHE A 656 39.12 -18.40 60.79
N LEU A 657 40.01 -18.09 59.85
CA LEU A 657 41.44 -17.81 60.13
C LEU A 657 41.64 -16.48 60.89
N ASN A 658 40.83 -15.45 60.60
CA ASN A 658 40.91 -14.15 61.29
C ASN A 658 40.24 -14.14 62.68
N PHE A 659 39.55 -15.21 63.08
CA PHE A 659 38.86 -15.31 64.38
C PHE A 659 39.60 -16.23 65.38
N TRP A 660 40.76 -16.77 65.01
CA TRP A 660 41.54 -17.67 65.88
C TRP A 660 42.46 -16.84 66.83
N PRO A 661 42.24 -16.80 68.16
CA PRO A 661 43.01 -15.96 69.08
C PRO A 661 44.35 -16.58 69.54
N PHE A 662 44.89 -17.56 68.82
CA PHE A 662 46.16 -18.20 69.18
C PHE A 662 47.13 -18.29 67.99
N SER A 663 47.79 -17.17 67.67
CA SER A 663 49.14 -17.21 67.10
C SER A 663 50.14 -16.88 68.20
N ARG A 664 50.59 -17.92 68.93
CA ARG A 664 51.88 -17.92 69.63
C ARG A 664 52.76 -18.97 68.97
N LYS A 665 53.72 -18.52 68.19
CA LYS A 665 55.13 -18.49 68.60
C LYS A 665 55.84 -17.37 67.87
#